data_AF-A0A6A5VNC6-F1
#
_entry.id   AF-A0A6A5VNC6-F1
#
_cell.length_a   1.000
_cell.length_b   1.000
_cell.length_c   1.000
_cell.angle_alpha   90.00
_cell.angle_beta   90.00
_cell.angle_gamma   90.00
#
_symmetry.space_group_name_H-M   'P 1'
#
loop_
_entity.id
_entity.type
_entity.pdbx_description
1 polymer ?
#
loop_
_entity_poly.entity_id
_entity_poly.type
_entity_poly.pdbx_seq_one_letter_code
_entity_poly.pdbx_strand_id
1 'polypeptide(L)'
;MPDPSDEPPVWATDRFHLCETVPNCKLFGGGAYTKNGFAYAFLYAASASPRDYLDGSVIIARAPGGMKPEAGSTEMSIAEDQSENFVTRGLRHTMKARTPVVLITKNNNKLMTAGMPHEYCVLGHYKPTHIWWEKHKPISGKSDPKDGLRYRLERLNPYEEKAWFQPKGTEEIFPPGWFDPPIVASCCSCRGTFQQKYLQGWICVNKDCRAYWKLPAPSGQLQPLDITSLIYDPRFLKQKTTWPEERSLFFPLEYRPMEVTEDTRGEDFYSRAGWNGLVCPNCRGCIMRMSFLGWDCETPGCNYQVRVPLDKPMSASAITDSGPAFPLTDGYTPSQDVVYSDTIRVCKQICDDNFRMARYNLPIPGPDCYVVHKISNATINKAPGGPNDMFKQLQCTDIGLRRRRIGSEKRKEPKYTRHLFVNVGYDYNFVASGSEKSVPFAKVKAEAVRDVRTRLNWSTAQLIARALGRPFEEVREWYKRQEFNECLILSYFQDQAIGFHDDGEPGLGPNIATISLGDTGIMLFRMKKTRYSGVSKAGIYDWEYPPIPGCFKYKERLAQHDTIVRNAPTKNKQEYWKEAAKKLGLNKYFETPPVVLKIMLRHGDEAVMLGALLQKYYDHSVSHVGRIRFALTCRYIDPTQPREDGKPKGIPEPDMRLYDGSQLPLPRDRFGNPIRSGWEWEADEDFNGYQEFEGYNEEELRQMAEDDEDEGEDDAGLDGGDDEDF
;
A
#
# COMPACT_ATOMS: atom_id res chain seq x y z
N MET A 1 3.03 -37.31 -8.68
CA MET A 1 2.16 -37.56 -7.51
C MET A 1 0.81 -38.04 -8.01
N PRO A 2 0.05 -38.85 -7.26
CA PRO A 2 -1.29 -39.26 -7.68
C PRO A 2 -2.23 -38.06 -7.77
N ASP A 3 -3.30 -38.19 -8.56
CA ASP A 3 -4.33 -37.15 -8.67
C ASP A 3 -5.10 -37.01 -7.36
N PRO A 4 -5.53 -35.78 -7.00
CA PRO A 4 -6.40 -35.56 -5.86
C PRO A 4 -7.76 -36.21 -6.09
N SER A 5 -8.47 -36.45 -4.99
CA SER A 5 -9.78 -37.09 -5.00
C SER A 5 -10.90 -36.19 -5.53
N ASP A 6 -10.71 -34.87 -5.44
CA ASP A 6 -11.61 -33.84 -5.95
C ASP A 6 -10.80 -32.55 -6.25
N GLU A 7 -11.46 -31.54 -6.80
CA GLU A 7 -10.89 -30.21 -7.08
C GLU A 7 -10.83 -29.33 -5.82
N PRO A 8 -9.89 -28.36 -5.74
CA PRO A 8 -9.87 -27.41 -4.63
C PRO A 8 -11.13 -26.52 -4.63
N PRO A 9 -11.67 -26.17 -3.45
CA PRO A 9 -12.81 -25.27 -3.34
C PRO A 9 -12.48 -23.85 -3.86
N VAL A 10 -11.21 -23.44 -3.72
CA VAL A 10 -10.67 -22.17 -4.21
C VAL A 10 -9.19 -22.34 -4.54
N TRP A 11 -8.73 -21.74 -5.62
CA TRP A 11 -7.32 -21.71 -6.00
C TRP A 11 -6.90 -20.37 -6.58
N ALA A 12 -5.59 -20.13 -6.67
CA ALA A 12 -5.02 -18.92 -7.27
C ALA A 12 -3.71 -19.24 -8.01
N THR A 13 -3.40 -18.42 -9.02
CA THR A 13 -2.14 -18.45 -9.78
C THR A 13 -0.98 -17.83 -9.00
N ASP A 14 -1.27 -16.86 -8.14
CA ASP A 14 -0.30 -16.17 -7.29
C ASP A 14 -0.92 -15.74 -5.95
N ARG A 15 -0.08 -15.24 -5.04
CA ARG A 15 -0.53 -14.78 -3.72
C ARG A 15 -1.41 -13.54 -3.80
N PHE A 16 -1.23 -12.65 -4.76
CA PHE A 16 -2.02 -11.42 -4.85
C PHE A 16 -3.48 -11.74 -5.19
N HIS A 17 -3.71 -12.60 -6.18
CA HIS A 17 -5.04 -13.11 -6.50
C HIS A 17 -5.73 -13.75 -5.29
N LEU A 18 -4.99 -14.59 -4.56
CA LEU A 18 -5.48 -15.22 -3.33
C LEU A 18 -5.84 -14.17 -2.27
N CYS A 19 -4.94 -13.21 -2.02
CA CYS A 19 -5.09 -12.27 -0.92
C CYS A 19 -6.15 -11.20 -1.17
N GLU A 20 -6.35 -10.81 -2.43
CA GLU A 20 -7.40 -9.88 -2.83
C GLU A 20 -8.78 -10.52 -2.82
N THR A 21 -8.86 -11.84 -3.06
CA THR A 21 -10.12 -12.58 -3.20
C THR A 21 -10.59 -13.25 -1.91
N VAL A 22 -9.71 -14.01 -1.24
CA VAL A 22 -10.13 -14.85 -0.12
C VAL A 22 -10.28 -14.00 1.16
N PRO A 23 -11.46 -14.03 1.82
CA PRO A 23 -11.70 -13.29 3.04
C PRO A 23 -10.71 -13.66 4.12
N ASN A 24 -10.24 -12.64 4.85
CA ASN A 24 -9.30 -12.83 5.96
C ASN A 24 -8.05 -13.65 5.58
N CYS A 25 -7.56 -13.49 4.34
CA CYS A 25 -6.35 -14.15 3.86
C CYS A 25 -5.36 -13.11 3.30
N LYS A 26 -4.77 -12.24 4.12
CA LYS A 26 -3.79 -11.23 3.64
C LYS A 26 -2.35 -11.72 3.84
N LEU A 27 -1.98 -12.76 3.09
CA LEU A 27 -0.67 -13.46 3.12
C LEU A 27 0.33 -12.92 2.07
N PHE A 28 0.40 -11.61 1.87
CA PHE A 28 1.20 -11.00 0.79
C PHE A 28 2.71 -11.30 0.89
N GLY A 29 3.27 -11.34 2.10
CA GLY A 29 4.68 -11.74 2.35
C GLY A 29 4.86 -12.81 3.43
N GLY A 30 3.90 -12.94 4.35
CA GLY A 30 3.96 -13.84 5.49
C GLY A 30 3.45 -15.27 5.26
N GLY A 31 3.69 -16.15 6.25
CA GLY A 31 3.14 -17.51 6.30
C GLY A 31 1.83 -17.65 7.07
N ALA A 32 1.38 -16.58 7.75
CA ALA A 32 0.12 -16.54 8.48
C ALA A 32 -0.46 -15.12 8.46
N TYR A 33 -1.79 -15.00 8.44
CA TYR A 33 -2.49 -13.72 8.54
C TYR A 33 -3.15 -13.61 9.90
N THR A 34 -2.76 -12.56 10.62
CA THR A 34 -3.33 -12.20 11.91
C THR A 34 -3.84 -10.77 11.89
N LYS A 35 -4.99 -10.52 12.50
CA LYS A 35 -5.53 -9.17 12.68
C LYS A 35 -6.28 -9.10 14.01
N ASN A 36 -6.19 -7.95 14.70
CA ASN A 36 -6.86 -7.70 15.98
C ASN A 36 -6.62 -8.79 17.05
N GLY A 37 -5.43 -9.39 17.05
CA GLY A 37 -5.06 -10.43 18.00
C GLY A 37 -5.62 -11.83 17.70
N PHE A 38 -6.22 -12.07 16.53
CA PHE A 38 -6.68 -13.37 16.04
C PHE A 38 -5.89 -13.80 14.82
N ALA A 39 -5.74 -15.11 14.62
CA ALA A 39 -5.25 -15.70 13.38
C ALA A 39 -6.43 -16.17 12.51
N TYR A 40 -6.34 -15.95 11.19
CA TYR A 40 -7.41 -16.26 10.25
C TYR A 40 -6.98 -17.16 9.09
N ALA A 41 -5.73 -17.06 8.62
CA ALA A 41 -5.24 -17.88 7.52
C ALA A 41 -3.78 -18.29 7.70
N PHE A 42 -3.41 -19.45 7.15
CA PHE A 42 -2.04 -19.99 7.17
C PHE A 42 -1.66 -20.58 5.82
N LEU A 43 -0.43 -20.30 5.40
CA LEU A 43 0.20 -20.94 4.26
C LEU A 43 1.08 -22.11 4.73
N TYR A 44 0.61 -23.31 4.47
CA TYR A 44 1.35 -24.56 4.68
C TYR A 44 2.08 -24.94 3.38
N ALA A 45 3.31 -24.47 3.21
CA ALA A 45 4.08 -24.59 1.98
C ALA A 45 5.46 -25.26 2.18
N ALA A 46 6.31 -25.21 1.14
CA ALA A 46 7.50 -26.04 0.89
C ALA A 46 8.58 -26.14 1.98
N SER A 47 8.54 -25.33 3.05
CA SER A 47 9.52 -25.40 4.15
C SER A 47 9.13 -26.43 5.22
N ALA A 48 8.97 -27.67 4.78
CA ALA A 48 8.66 -28.80 5.65
C ALA A 48 9.73 -28.98 6.74
N SER A 49 9.30 -28.97 8.00
CA SER A 49 10.15 -29.31 9.13
C SER A 49 10.15 -30.82 9.35
N PRO A 50 11.25 -31.42 9.85
CA PRO A 50 11.20 -32.78 10.38
C PRO A 50 10.03 -32.92 11.36
N ARG A 51 9.17 -33.94 11.19
CA ARG A 51 7.93 -34.16 11.97
C ARG A 51 6.78 -33.17 11.75
N ASP A 52 6.81 -32.34 10.70
CA ASP A 52 5.54 -31.89 10.15
C ASP A 52 4.76 -33.12 9.66
N TYR A 53 3.44 -33.09 9.81
CA TYR A 53 2.55 -34.20 9.51
C TYR A 53 1.31 -33.68 8.80
N LEU A 54 0.83 -34.44 7.82
CA LEU A 54 -0.42 -34.15 7.13
C LEU A 54 -1.12 -35.46 6.80
N ASP A 55 -2.41 -35.50 7.10
CA ASP A 55 -3.36 -36.44 6.51
C ASP A 55 -4.66 -35.70 6.12
N GLY A 56 -5.73 -36.42 5.77
CA GLY A 56 -7.00 -35.79 5.38
C GLY A 56 -7.76 -35.10 6.51
N SER A 57 -7.32 -35.24 7.75
CA SER A 57 -8.02 -34.79 8.95
C SER A 57 -7.21 -33.81 9.79
N VAL A 58 -5.89 -33.96 9.82
CA VAL A 58 -5.00 -33.27 10.74
C VAL A 58 -3.73 -32.84 10.03
N ILE A 59 -3.31 -31.62 10.33
CA ILE A 59 -2.03 -31.05 9.96
C ILE A 59 -1.28 -30.68 11.24
N ILE A 60 -0.02 -31.10 11.34
CA ILE A 60 0.91 -30.60 12.34
C ILE A 60 1.97 -29.79 11.62
N ALA A 61 2.06 -28.53 11.99
CA ALA A 61 2.98 -27.57 11.40
C ALA A 61 3.88 -26.94 12.47
N ARG A 62 5.11 -26.63 12.09
CA ARG A 62 6.02 -25.78 12.88
C ARG A 62 5.63 -24.29 12.79
N ALA A 63 5.84 -23.57 13.89
CA ALA A 63 5.72 -22.12 13.93
C ALA A 63 6.79 -21.40 13.09
N PRO A 64 6.48 -20.23 12.51
CA PRO A 64 7.48 -19.39 11.83
C PRO A 64 8.40 -18.66 12.83
N GLY A 65 9.54 -18.16 12.35
CA GLY A 65 10.52 -17.38 13.13
C GLY A 65 11.71 -18.19 13.61
N GLY A 66 12.84 -17.53 13.91
CA GLY A 66 14.06 -18.20 14.38
C GLY A 66 14.70 -19.18 13.39
N MET A 67 14.48 -18.97 12.08
CA MET A 67 14.92 -19.89 11.02
C MET A 67 16.05 -19.28 10.19
N LYS A 68 16.98 -20.12 9.73
CA LYS A 68 17.99 -19.75 8.74
C LYS A 68 18.05 -20.82 7.64
N PRO A 69 18.46 -20.45 6.41
CA PRO A 69 18.72 -21.42 5.37
C PRO A 69 19.89 -22.32 5.79
N GLU A 70 19.79 -23.61 5.49
CA GLU A 70 20.92 -24.52 5.65
C GLU A 70 22.04 -24.19 4.66
N ALA A 71 23.29 -24.45 5.04
CA ALA A 71 24.45 -24.13 4.21
C ALA A 71 24.33 -24.82 2.83
N GLY A 72 24.23 -24.02 1.76
CA GLY A 72 24.08 -24.52 0.39
C GLY A 72 22.66 -24.97 0.01
N SER A 73 21.65 -24.74 0.85
CA SER A 73 20.26 -25.09 0.60
C SER A 73 19.33 -23.90 0.81
N THR A 74 18.18 -23.90 0.13
CA THR A 74 17.07 -22.96 0.39
C THR A 74 16.12 -23.47 1.47
N GLU A 75 16.37 -24.65 2.02
CA GLU A 75 15.57 -25.23 3.10
C GLU A 75 15.87 -24.52 4.43
N MET A 76 14.81 -24.17 5.14
CA MET A 76 14.86 -23.34 6.36
C MET A 76 14.72 -24.20 7.61
N SER A 77 15.78 -24.29 8.41
CA SER A 77 15.78 -24.99 9.70
C SER A 77 15.87 -24.01 10.87
N ILE A 78 15.50 -24.48 12.07
CA ILE A 78 15.54 -23.65 13.29
C ILE A 78 17.00 -23.41 13.66
N ALA A 79 17.39 -22.14 13.70
CA ALA A 79 18.76 -21.71 14.03
C ALA A 79 18.87 -21.18 15.46
N GLU A 80 17.77 -20.68 16.01
CA GLU A 80 17.70 -20.07 17.34
C GLU A 80 16.39 -20.47 18.03
N ASP A 81 16.36 -20.38 19.36
CA ASP A 81 15.15 -20.69 20.12
C ASP A 81 14.04 -19.72 19.72
N GLN A 82 12.90 -20.29 19.32
CA GLN A 82 11.73 -19.49 18.99
C GLN A 82 11.16 -18.85 20.25
N SER A 83 10.49 -17.71 20.07
CA SER A 83 9.67 -17.07 21.09
C SER A 83 8.21 -17.03 20.63
N GLU A 84 7.28 -16.77 21.55
CA GLU A 84 5.88 -16.59 21.17
C GLU A 84 5.70 -15.32 20.34
N ASN A 85 5.61 -15.49 19.02
CA ASN A 85 5.34 -14.42 18.09
C ASN A 85 3.84 -14.04 18.06
N PHE A 86 3.51 -13.00 17.29
CA PHE A 86 2.12 -12.57 17.08
C PHE A 86 1.23 -13.66 16.48
N VAL A 87 1.78 -14.54 15.62
CA VAL A 87 1.07 -15.68 15.02
C VAL A 87 0.64 -16.68 16.09
N THR A 88 1.55 -17.05 16.99
CA THR A 88 1.26 -18.00 18.08
C THR A 88 0.21 -17.45 19.03
N ARG A 89 0.35 -16.18 19.43
CA ARG A 89 -0.63 -15.50 20.29
C ARG A 89 -2.00 -15.42 19.61
N GLY A 90 -2.01 -15.07 18.32
CA GLY A 90 -3.22 -15.06 17.50
C GLY A 90 -3.92 -16.41 17.46
N LEU A 91 -3.17 -17.49 17.21
CA LEU A 91 -3.70 -18.85 17.24
C LEU A 91 -4.23 -19.26 18.61
N ARG A 92 -3.57 -18.88 19.71
CA ARG A 92 -4.08 -19.16 21.07
C ARG A 92 -5.44 -18.50 21.31
N HIS A 93 -5.61 -17.25 20.87
CA HIS A 93 -6.88 -16.55 20.97
C HIS A 93 -7.95 -17.17 20.06
N THR A 94 -7.62 -17.44 18.79
CA THR A 94 -8.49 -18.14 17.84
C THR A 94 -8.93 -19.51 18.35
N MET A 95 -8.02 -20.29 18.94
CA MET A 95 -8.29 -21.58 19.59
C MET A 95 -9.26 -21.42 20.77
N LYS A 96 -9.03 -20.43 21.64
CA LYS A 96 -9.89 -20.16 22.80
C LYS A 96 -11.28 -19.67 22.38
N ALA A 97 -11.35 -18.86 21.33
CA ALA A 97 -12.58 -18.33 20.76
C ALA A 97 -13.31 -19.33 19.86
N ARG A 98 -12.70 -20.48 19.56
CA ARG A 98 -13.24 -21.52 18.67
C ARG A 98 -13.58 -20.97 17.28
N THR A 99 -12.68 -20.15 16.75
CA THR A 99 -12.79 -19.63 15.38
C THR A 99 -11.92 -20.48 14.46
N PRO A 100 -12.40 -20.97 13.31
CA PRO A 100 -11.55 -21.71 12.39
C PRO A 100 -10.61 -20.80 11.62
N VAL A 101 -9.51 -21.39 11.14
CA VAL A 101 -8.54 -20.76 10.25
C VAL A 101 -8.58 -21.41 8.87
N VAL A 102 -8.35 -20.62 7.82
CA VAL A 102 -8.21 -21.11 6.45
C VAL A 102 -6.78 -21.62 6.24
N LEU A 103 -6.62 -22.85 5.77
CA LEU A 103 -5.31 -23.36 5.37
C LEU A 103 -5.17 -23.34 3.84
N ILE A 104 -4.02 -22.89 3.38
CA ILE A 104 -3.62 -22.86 1.97
C ILE A 104 -2.35 -23.67 1.81
N THR A 105 -2.23 -24.40 0.70
CA THR A 105 -0.98 -25.05 0.30
C THR A 105 -0.47 -24.48 -1.01
N LYS A 106 0.80 -24.75 -1.29
CA LYS A 106 1.45 -24.47 -2.56
C LYS A 106 1.71 -25.78 -3.31
N ASN A 107 1.68 -25.77 -4.64
CA ASN A 107 1.90 -26.98 -5.46
C ASN A 107 3.22 -27.71 -5.23
N ASN A 108 4.25 -27.00 -4.76
CA ASN A 108 5.57 -27.56 -4.48
C ASN A 108 5.73 -28.04 -3.03
N ASN A 109 4.65 -28.11 -2.25
CA ASN A 109 4.68 -28.65 -0.90
C ASN A 109 4.89 -30.17 -0.93
N LYS A 110 6.10 -30.59 -0.54
CA LYS A 110 6.54 -32.00 -0.52
C LYS A 110 5.75 -32.89 0.44
N LEU A 111 5.01 -32.31 1.40
CA LEU A 111 4.20 -33.06 2.37
C LEU A 111 2.80 -33.41 1.85
N MET A 112 2.38 -32.85 0.71
CA MET A 112 1.10 -33.20 0.11
C MET A 112 1.13 -34.63 -0.42
N THR A 113 0.06 -35.37 -0.19
CA THR A 113 -0.07 -36.77 -0.61
C THR A 113 -0.52 -36.92 -2.07
N ALA A 114 -1.08 -35.87 -2.67
CA ALA A 114 -1.51 -35.80 -4.06
C ALA A 114 -0.88 -34.59 -4.78
N GLY A 115 -0.88 -34.61 -6.11
CA GLY A 115 -0.42 -33.49 -6.93
C GLY A 115 -1.43 -32.33 -6.88
N MET A 116 -1.01 -31.15 -6.44
CA MET A 116 -1.90 -30.00 -6.42
C MET A 116 -2.07 -29.44 -7.84
N PRO A 117 -3.32 -29.20 -8.30
CA PRO A 117 -3.59 -28.80 -9.68
C PRO A 117 -3.21 -27.35 -10.00
N HIS A 118 -3.06 -26.48 -8.99
CA HIS A 118 -2.78 -25.06 -9.15
C HIS A 118 -1.67 -24.58 -8.20
N GLU A 119 -1.06 -23.43 -8.50
CA GLU A 119 0.05 -22.86 -7.72
C GLU A 119 -0.29 -22.73 -6.23
N TYR A 120 -1.45 -22.12 -5.92
CA TYR A 120 -1.98 -22.01 -4.56
C TYR A 120 -3.38 -22.64 -4.50
N CYS A 121 -3.59 -23.55 -3.53
CA CYS A 121 -4.88 -24.22 -3.32
C CYS A 121 -5.34 -24.09 -1.87
N VAL A 122 -6.61 -23.71 -1.66
CA VAL A 122 -7.22 -23.66 -0.33
C VAL A 122 -7.58 -25.08 0.11
N LEU A 123 -7.03 -25.54 1.23
CA LEU A 123 -7.29 -26.86 1.81
C LEU A 123 -8.63 -26.92 2.55
N GLY A 124 -9.10 -25.78 3.09
CA GLY A 124 -10.36 -25.67 3.82
C GLY A 124 -10.23 -24.97 5.17
N HIS A 125 -11.24 -25.15 6.02
CA HIS A 125 -11.28 -24.64 7.39
C HIS A 125 -10.70 -25.65 8.38
N TYR A 126 -9.89 -25.15 9.31
CA TYR A 126 -9.22 -25.95 10.33
C TYR A 126 -9.36 -25.29 11.71
N LYS A 127 -9.51 -26.13 12.73
CA LYS A 127 -9.47 -25.82 14.14
C LYS A 127 -8.02 -25.83 14.62
N PRO A 128 -7.48 -24.74 15.15
CA PRO A 128 -6.33 -24.82 16.03
C PRO A 128 -6.73 -25.58 17.30
N THR A 129 -6.03 -26.68 17.61
CA THR A 129 -6.41 -27.55 18.74
C THR A 129 -5.32 -27.61 19.80
N HIS A 130 -4.05 -27.56 19.40
CA HIS A 130 -2.92 -27.65 20.33
C HIS A 130 -1.78 -26.76 19.87
N ILE A 131 -1.11 -26.15 20.85
CA ILE A 131 0.12 -25.38 20.66
C ILE A 131 1.10 -25.80 21.76
N TRP A 132 2.27 -26.31 21.39
CA TRP A 132 3.26 -26.78 22.36
C TRP A 132 4.69 -26.51 21.91
N TRP A 133 5.59 -26.42 22.90
CA TRP A 133 7.03 -26.34 22.70
C TRP A 133 7.61 -27.70 22.40
N GLU A 134 8.57 -27.79 21.49
CA GLU A 134 9.28 -28.99 21.09
C GLU A 134 10.78 -28.70 20.86
N LYS A 135 11.66 -29.66 21.18
CA LYS A 135 13.07 -29.60 20.78
C LYS A 135 13.30 -30.08 19.35
N HIS A 136 13.96 -29.24 18.56
CA HIS A 136 14.33 -29.48 17.19
C HIS A 136 15.81 -29.82 17.06
N LYS A 137 16.16 -30.56 16.00
CA LYS A 137 17.56 -30.79 15.64
C LYS A 137 18.21 -29.44 15.30
N PRO A 138 19.46 -29.21 15.74
CA PRO A 138 20.22 -28.06 15.29
C PRO A 138 20.62 -28.21 13.82
N ILE A 139 20.93 -27.07 13.17
CA ILE A 139 21.57 -27.03 11.85
C ILE A 139 22.89 -27.80 11.90
N SER A 140 23.28 -28.44 10.79
CA SER A 140 24.53 -29.20 10.65
C SER A 140 25.74 -28.42 11.22
N GLY A 141 26.29 -28.92 12.33
CA GLY A 141 27.38 -28.28 13.07
C GLY A 141 27.07 -28.08 14.55
N LYS A 142 27.20 -29.17 15.33
CA LYS A 142 27.34 -29.23 16.82
C LYS A 142 26.80 -28.01 17.62
N SER A 143 25.50 -27.72 17.55
CA SER A 143 24.84 -26.85 18.52
C SER A 143 23.84 -27.65 19.37
N ASP A 144 23.41 -27.10 20.49
CA ASP A 144 22.37 -27.69 21.33
C ASP A 144 21.00 -27.68 20.63
N PRO A 145 20.10 -28.66 20.90
CA PRO A 145 18.75 -28.67 20.37
C PRO A 145 17.99 -27.38 20.67
N LYS A 146 17.34 -26.82 19.65
CA LYS A 146 16.61 -25.56 19.74
C LYS A 146 15.14 -25.76 20.08
N ASP A 147 14.58 -24.85 20.85
CA ASP A 147 13.17 -24.86 21.21
C ASP A 147 12.34 -24.20 20.09
N GLY A 148 11.35 -24.94 19.60
CA GLY A 148 10.41 -24.49 18.57
C GLY A 148 8.97 -24.76 18.98
N LEU A 149 8.05 -24.02 18.38
CA LEU A 149 6.61 -24.19 18.59
C LEU A 149 6.00 -25.05 17.50
N ARG A 150 5.02 -25.86 17.88
CA ARG A 150 4.19 -26.66 16.99
C ARG A 150 2.73 -26.32 17.14
N TYR A 151 2.01 -26.45 16.04
CA TYR A 151 0.58 -26.30 15.96
C TYR A 151 -0.05 -27.59 15.47
N ARG A 152 -1.09 -28.09 16.15
CA ARG A 152 -1.98 -29.13 15.63
C ARG A 152 -3.26 -28.47 15.14
N LEU A 153 -3.52 -28.64 13.86
CA LEU A 153 -4.66 -28.10 13.13
C LEU A 153 -5.52 -29.29 12.71
N GLU A 154 -6.78 -29.32 13.14
CA GLU A 154 -7.73 -30.39 12.80
C GLU A 154 -8.76 -29.80 11.83
N ARG A 155 -9.03 -30.45 10.71
CA ARG A 155 -10.06 -29.98 9.75
C ARG A 155 -11.39 -29.80 10.50
N LEU A 156 -12.19 -28.81 10.11
CA LEU A 156 -13.43 -28.47 10.81
C LEU A 156 -14.48 -29.57 10.66
N ASN A 157 -14.73 -30.08 9.45
CA ASN A 157 -15.71 -31.16 9.22
C ASN A 157 -15.07 -32.43 8.62
N PRO A 158 -14.14 -33.11 9.32
CA PRO A 158 -13.42 -34.23 8.73
C PRO A 158 -14.28 -35.48 8.57
N TYR A 159 -15.45 -35.52 9.20
CA TYR A 159 -16.32 -36.71 9.27
C TYR A 159 -17.43 -36.74 8.21
N GLU A 160 -17.77 -35.57 7.66
CA GLU A 160 -18.89 -35.43 6.71
C GLU A 160 -18.39 -35.27 5.27
N GLU A 161 -17.18 -34.73 5.10
CA GLU A 161 -16.59 -34.48 3.79
C GLU A 161 -15.21 -35.11 3.71
N LYS A 162 -14.88 -35.73 2.57
CA LYS A 162 -13.52 -36.21 2.32
C LYS A 162 -12.60 -35.03 2.03
N ALA A 163 -11.33 -35.12 2.43
CA ALA A 163 -10.35 -34.12 2.05
C ALA A 163 -10.02 -34.25 0.56
N TRP A 164 -10.42 -33.24 -0.23
CA TRP A 164 -10.24 -33.22 -1.69
C TRP A 164 -8.80 -33.55 -2.12
N PHE A 165 -7.82 -33.07 -1.35
CA PHE A 165 -6.38 -33.22 -1.60
C PHE A 165 -5.80 -34.61 -1.27
N GLN A 166 -6.61 -35.56 -0.80
CA GLN A 166 -6.18 -36.96 -0.67
C GLN A 166 -6.07 -37.63 -2.05
N PRO A 167 -5.22 -38.64 -2.23
CA PRO A 167 -5.15 -39.37 -3.49
C PRO A 167 -6.49 -40.03 -3.83
N LYS A 168 -6.87 -39.96 -5.11
CA LYS A 168 -8.07 -40.61 -5.62
C LYS A 168 -8.08 -42.11 -5.27
N GLY A 169 -9.23 -42.60 -4.82
CA GLY A 169 -9.40 -44.01 -4.40
C GLY A 169 -8.80 -44.37 -3.03
N THR A 170 -8.16 -43.45 -2.30
CA THR A 170 -7.70 -43.72 -0.93
C THR A 170 -8.88 -43.71 0.04
N GLU A 171 -9.06 -44.77 0.84
CA GLU A 171 -10.01 -44.79 1.95
C GLU A 171 -9.31 -44.39 3.26
N GLU A 172 -10.01 -43.68 4.14
CA GLU A 172 -9.49 -43.35 5.46
C GLU A 172 -9.64 -44.57 6.39
N ILE A 173 -8.51 -45.22 6.70
CA ILE A 173 -8.48 -46.44 7.52
C ILE A 173 -8.86 -46.15 8.98
N PHE A 174 -8.36 -45.02 9.53
CA PHE A 174 -8.61 -44.62 10.91
C PHE A 174 -9.10 -43.17 10.96
N PRO A 175 -10.42 -42.93 11.04
CA PRO A 175 -10.96 -41.59 11.16
C PRO A 175 -10.62 -40.98 12.54
N PRO A 176 -10.73 -39.65 12.71
CA PRO A 176 -10.53 -39.07 14.02
C PRO A 176 -11.57 -39.56 15.04
N GLY A 177 -11.15 -39.75 16.29
CA GLY A 177 -11.93 -40.37 17.36
C GLY A 177 -11.90 -41.90 17.36
N TRP A 178 -11.20 -42.55 16.43
CA TRP A 178 -11.16 -44.03 16.35
C TRP A 178 -10.41 -44.70 17.50
N PHE A 179 -9.31 -44.09 17.96
CA PHE A 179 -8.53 -44.59 19.09
C PHE A 179 -9.02 -44.00 20.41
N ASP A 180 -8.67 -44.66 21.52
CA ASP A 180 -8.86 -44.11 22.87
C ASP A 180 -8.25 -42.70 23.00
N PRO A 181 -8.77 -41.84 23.90
CA PRO A 181 -8.19 -40.53 24.15
C PRO A 181 -6.69 -40.59 24.47
N PRO A 182 -5.90 -39.56 24.11
CA PRO A 182 -4.48 -39.50 24.45
C PRO A 182 -4.26 -39.62 25.96
N ILE A 183 -3.22 -40.33 26.37
CA ILE A 183 -2.84 -40.42 27.79
C ILE A 183 -2.58 -39.00 28.32
N VAL A 184 -3.23 -38.65 29.43
CA VAL A 184 -3.04 -37.39 30.13
C VAL A 184 -2.32 -37.67 31.44
N ALA A 185 -1.22 -36.95 31.70
CA ALA A 185 -0.51 -37.01 32.97
C ALA A 185 -0.06 -35.62 33.43
N SER A 186 0.26 -35.52 34.72
CA SER A 186 0.70 -34.28 35.37
C SER A 186 2.20 -34.33 35.67
N CYS A 187 2.91 -33.25 35.39
CA CYS A 187 4.34 -33.18 35.67
C CYS A 187 4.60 -33.05 37.18
N CYS A 188 5.41 -33.93 37.76
CA CYS A 188 5.80 -33.82 39.17
C CYS A 188 6.61 -32.54 39.50
N SER A 189 7.20 -31.88 38.50
CA SER A 189 8.01 -30.68 38.69
C SER A 189 7.21 -29.37 38.55
N CYS A 190 6.51 -29.16 37.44
CA CYS A 190 5.74 -27.92 37.23
C CYS A 190 4.23 -28.06 37.53
N ARG A 191 3.76 -29.26 37.89
CA ARG A 191 2.34 -29.62 38.11
C ARG A 191 1.42 -29.40 36.89
N GLY A 192 1.98 -29.01 35.75
CA GLY A 192 1.23 -28.86 34.51
C GLY A 192 0.74 -30.21 33.98
N THR A 193 -0.50 -30.24 33.51
CA THR A 193 -1.16 -31.39 32.91
C THR A 193 -1.04 -31.34 31.39
N PHE A 194 -0.53 -32.40 30.78
CA PHE A 194 -0.29 -32.47 29.34
C PHE A 194 -0.75 -33.80 28.75
N GLN A 195 -1.11 -33.81 27.47
CA GLN A 195 -1.32 -35.04 26.69
C GLN A 195 0.02 -35.61 26.20
N GLN A 196 0.13 -36.94 26.19
CA GLN A 196 1.18 -37.68 25.50
C GLN A 196 1.05 -37.46 24.00
N LYS A 197 2.13 -36.97 23.37
CA LYS A 197 2.15 -36.65 21.93
C LYS A 197 2.93 -37.66 21.10
N TYR A 198 3.87 -38.36 21.71
CA TYR A 198 4.79 -39.28 21.04
C TYR A 198 4.66 -40.68 21.63
N LEU A 199 4.85 -41.71 20.80
CA LEU A 199 4.79 -43.12 21.21
C LEU A 199 5.87 -43.50 22.22
N GLN A 200 7.00 -42.78 22.21
CA GLN A 200 8.12 -42.98 23.13
C GLN A 200 7.73 -42.76 24.61
N GLY A 201 6.65 -42.04 24.87
CA GLY A 201 6.11 -41.84 26.21
C GLY A 201 5.67 -40.41 26.48
N TRP A 202 5.09 -40.22 27.66
CA TRP A 202 4.64 -38.93 28.14
C TRP A 202 5.81 -38.06 28.59
N ILE A 203 5.86 -36.80 28.11
CA ILE A 203 6.90 -35.81 28.43
C ILE A 203 6.27 -34.48 28.85
N CYS A 204 6.99 -33.73 29.69
CA CYS A 204 6.61 -32.35 30.01
C CYS A 204 6.91 -31.42 28.83
N VAL A 205 5.90 -30.65 28.41
CA VAL A 205 6.02 -29.69 27.30
C VAL A 205 6.05 -28.21 27.72
N ASN A 206 6.18 -27.96 29.01
CA ASN A 206 6.42 -26.62 29.54
C ASN A 206 7.92 -26.30 29.45
N LYS A 207 8.32 -25.38 28.55
CA LYS A 207 9.72 -25.01 28.31
C LYS A 207 10.45 -24.51 29.57
N ASP A 208 9.73 -23.93 30.53
CA ASP A 208 10.31 -23.37 31.75
C ASP A 208 10.44 -24.42 32.87
N CYS A 209 10.08 -25.69 32.60
CA CYS A 209 10.14 -26.77 33.56
C CYS A 209 11.47 -27.54 33.49
N ARG A 210 12.06 -27.87 34.65
CA ARG A 210 13.27 -28.73 34.71
C ARG A 210 13.11 -30.13 34.10
N ALA A 211 11.87 -30.61 33.98
CA ALA A 211 11.51 -31.90 33.38
C ALA A 211 11.14 -31.80 31.89
N TYR A 212 11.24 -30.59 31.31
CA TYR A 212 11.00 -30.35 29.90
C TYR A 212 11.86 -31.27 29.02
N TRP A 213 11.21 -31.97 28.09
CA TRP A 213 11.86 -32.84 27.11
C TRP A 213 12.70 -33.99 27.69
N LYS A 214 12.33 -34.48 28.88
CA LYS A 214 12.94 -35.63 29.53
C LYS A 214 11.91 -36.73 29.82
N LEU A 215 12.31 -37.98 29.61
CA LEU A 215 11.55 -39.18 30.00
C LEU A 215 11.92 -39.63 31.42
N PRO A 216 10.97 -40.14 32.21
CA PRO A 216 11.27 -40.81 33.47
C PRO A 216 11.85 -42.20 33.21
N ALA A 217 13.08 -42.45 33.68
CA ALA A 217 13.67 -43.79 33.69
C ALA A 217 13.05 -44.63 34.83
N PRO A 218 13.13 -45.98 34.77
CA PRO A 218 12.67 -46.85 35.87
C PRO A 218 13.32 -46.53 37.23
N SER A 219 14.54 -45.97 37.22
CA SER A 219 15.25 -45.48 38.41
C SER A 219 14.69 -44.17 39.00
N GLY A 220 13.69 -43.57 38.37
CA GLY A 220 13.14 -42.24 38.71
C GLY A 220 13.96 -41.06 38.18
N GLN A 221 15.11 -41.31 37.55
CA GLN A 221 15.95 -40.26 36.97
C GLN A 221 15.36 -39.77 35.64
N LEU A 222 15.36 -38.46 35.41
CA LEU A 222 14.92 -37.86 34.16
C LEU A 222 16.04 -37.90 33.12
N GLN A 223 15.80 -38.57 32.00
CA GLN A 223 16.76 -38.66 30.88
C GLN A 223 16.29 -37.85 29.67
N PRO A 224 17.18 -37.11 28.97
CA PRO A 224 16.84 -36.41 27.74
C PRO A 224 16.26 -37.35 26.70
N LEU A 225 15.17 -36.92 26.06
CA LEU A 225 14.55 -37.67 24.97
C LEU A 225 15.40 -37.58 23.69
N ASP A 226 15.61 -38.72 23.04
CA ASP A 226 16.18 -38.74 21.69
C ASP A 226 15.19 -38.13 20.68
N ILE A 227 15.53 -36.96 20.17
CA ILE A 227 14.71 -36.21 19.22
C ILE A 227 14.82 -36.71 17.78
N THR A 228 15.66 -37.73 17.49
CA THR A 228 15.92 -38.18 16.12
C THR A 228 14.90 -39.18 15.58
N SER A 229 14.17 -39.87 16.46
CA SER A 229 13.32 -41.01 16.12
C SER A 229 11.87 -40.87 16.62
N LEU A 230 11.41 -39.65 16.95
CA LEU A 230 10.08 -39.40 17.50
C LEU A 230 8.94 -39.70 16.51
N ILE A 231 7.96 -40.47 16.98
CA ILE A 231 6.76 -40.84 16.23
C ILE A 231 5.56 -40.35 17.02
N TYR A 232 4.64 -39.64 16.37
CA TYR A 232 3.43 -39.18 17.05
C TYR A 232 2.56 -40.37 17.50
N ASP A 233 1.98 -40.25 18.70
CA ASP A 233 1.01 -41.22 19.21
C ASP A 233 -0.27 -41.17 18.34
N PRO A 234 -0.72 -42.29 17.75
CA PRO A 234 -1.93 -42.33 16.93
C PRO A 234 -3.17 -41.79 17.66
N ARG A 235 -3.25 -41.96 18.99
CA ARG A 235 -4.32 -41.38 19.82
C ARG A 235 -4.28 -39.85 19.78
N PHE A 236 -3.10 -39.25 19.82
CA PHE A 236 -2.91 -37.81 19.73
C PHE A 236 -3.16 -37.27 18.32
N LEU A 237 -2.67 -37.98 17.29
CA LEU A 237 -2.91 -37.61 15.89
C LEU A 237 -4.40 -37.64 15.58
N LYS A 238 -5.06 -38.76 15.84
CA LYS A 238 -6.46 -39.01 15.50
C LYS A 238 -7.42 -38.67 16.65
N GLN A 239 -7.06 -37.83 17.62
CA GLN A 239 -8.07 -37.35 18.58
C GLN A 239 -9.09 -36.44 17.90
N LYS A 240 -10.34 -36.51 18.35
CA LYS A 240 -11.42 -35.61 17.92
C LYS A 240 -11.54 -34.44 18.89
N THR A 241 -11.40 -33.22 18.38
CA THR A 241 -11.66 -32.01 19.17
C THR A 241 -13.08 -31.53 18.92
N THR A 242 -13.96 -31.65 19.91
CA THR A 242 -15.36 -31.20 19.76
C THR A 242 -15.48 -29.72 20.08
N TRP A 243 -15.96 -28.93 19.13
CA TRP A 243 -16.39 -27.55 19.35
C TRP A 243 -17.93 -27.51 19.36
N PRO A 244 -18.57 -26.74 20.26
CA PRO A 244 -20.01 -26.52 20.20
C PRO A 244 -20.39 -25.91 18.86
N GLU A 245 -21.51 -26.37 18.30
CA GLU A 245 -22.06 -25.86 17.03
C GLU A 245 -21.06 -25.89 15.85
N GLU A 246 -20.15 -26.86 15.81
CA GLU A 246 -19.11 -26.98 14.78
C GLU A 246 -19.64 -26.85 13.33
N ARG A 247 -20.85 -27.37 13.08
CA ARG A 247 -21.54 -27.27 11.80
C ARG A 247 -21.94 -25.84 11.40
N SER A 248 -22.01 -24.87 12.31
CA SER A 248 -22.32 -23.47 12.00
C SER A 248 -21.07 -22.59 11.89
N LEU A 249 -19.87 -23.12 12.16
CA LEU A 249 -18.64 -22.35 12.24
C LEU A 249 -17.92 -22.13 10.90
N PHE A 250 -18.55 -22.45 9.77
CA PHE A 250 -17.95 -22.22 8.45
C PHE A 250 -18.37 -20.86 7.88
N PHE A 251 -17.44 -20.18 7.20
CA PHE A 251 -17.75 -19.03 6.34
C PHE A 251 -17.44 -19.40 4.89
N PRO A 252 -18.14 -18.85 3.88
CA PRO A 252 -17.91 -19.23 2.49
C PRO A 252 -16.46 -18.96 2.05
N LEU A 253 -15.74 -20.01 1.61
CA LEU A 253 -14.44 -19.87 0.96
C LEU A 253 -14.60 -19.24 -0.43
N GLU A 254 -15.69 -19.58 -1.10
CA GLU A 254 -16.09 -19.04 -2.40
C GLU A 254 -16.65 -17.62 -2.25
N TYR A 255 -15.77 -16.70 -1.89
CA TYR A 255 -16.18 -15.34 -1.64
C TYR A 255 -16.65 -14.66 -2.93
N ARG A 256 -17.89 -14.16 -2.86
CA ARG A 256 -18.49 -13.30 -3.86
C ARG A 256 -18.91 -12.03 -3.12
N PRO A 257 -18.10 -10.97 -3.18
CA PRO A 257 -18.31 -9.77 -2.38
C PRO A 257 -19.66 -9.10 -2.63
N MET A 258 -20.26 -9.33 -3.79
CA MET A 258 -21.46 -8.64 -4.23
C MET A 258 -22.26 -9.52 -5.18
N GLU A 259 -23.55 -9.67 -4.87
CA GLU A 259 -24.56 -10.08 -5.84
C GLU A 259 -25.15 -8.83 -6.45
N VAL A 260 -25.18 -8.75 -7.79
CA VAL A 260 -25.81 -7.62 -8.48
C VAL A 260 -27.31 -7.87 -8.52
N THR A 261 -28.05 -7.09 -7.74
CA THR A 261 -29.51 -7.10 -7.65
C THR A 261 -30.09 -5.82 -8.27
N GLU A 262 -31.42 -5.75 -8.39
CA GLU A 262 -32.10 -4.53 -8.87
C GLU A 262 -31.81 -3.31 -7.98
N ASP A 263 -31.67 -3.53 -6.67
CA ASP A 263 -31.37 -2.51 -5.66
C ASP A 263 -29.88 -2.09 -5.62
N THR A 264 -29.00 -2.77 -6.37
CA THR A 264 -27.58 -2.43 -6.37
C THR A 264 -27.35 -1.06 -7.02
N ARG A 265 -26.71 -0.16 -6.28
CA ARG A 265 -26.38 1.20 -6.70
C ARG A 265 -24.94 1.23 -7.22
N GLY A 266 -24.62 2.18 -8.10
CA GLY A 266 -23.26 2.30 -8.65
C GLY A 266 -22.18 2.44 -7.57
N GLU A 267 -22.48 3.19 -6.52
CA GLU A 267 -21.57 3.41 -5.39
C GLU A 267 -21.23 2.15 -4.59
N ASP A 268 -22.09 1.12 -4.64
CA ASP A 268 -21.83 -0.14 -3.96
C ASP A 268 -20.60 -0.84 -4.59
N PHE A 269 -20.39 -0.68 -5.90
CA PHE A 269 -19.20 -1.18 -6.61
C PHE A 269 -17.90 -0.48 -6.22
N TYR A 270 -17.96 0.64 -5.51
CA TYR A 270 -16.78 1.34 -5.02
C TYR A 270 -16.55 1.11 -3.52
N SER A 271 -17.40 0.30 -2.88
CA SER A 271 -17.22 -0.13 -1.50
C SER A 271 -16.05 -1.10 -1.33
N ARG A 272 -15.63 -1.32 -0.08
CA ARG A 272 -14.58 -2.31 0.23
C ARG A 272 -14.90 -3.71 -0.28
N ALA A 273 -16.17 -4.11 -0.25
CA ALA A 273 -16.61 -5.35 -0.86
C ALA A 273 -16.53 -5.25 -2.39
N GLY A 274 -17.06 -4.18 -2.96
CA GLY A 274 -17.13 -3.93 -4.39
C GLY A 274 -15.77 -3.85 -5.10
N TRP A 275 -14.65 -3.64 -4.42
CA TRP A 275 -13.33 -3.69 -5.06
C TRP A 275 -12.46 -4.89 -4.71
N ASN A 276 -12.85 -5.74 -3.75
CA ASN A 276 -12.16 -7.00 -3.50
C ASN A 276 -12.23 -7.92 -4.75
N GLY A 277 -11.36 -8.92 -4.78
CA GLY A 277 -11.48 -10.02 -5.73
C GLY A 277 -12.69 -10.91 -5.43
N LEU A 278 -12.99 -11.83 -6.34
CA LEU A 278 -14.07 -12.80 -6.22
C LEU A 278 -13.62 -14.18 -6.71
N VAL A 279 -14.26 -15.24 -6.21
CA VAL A 279 -14.01 -16.60 -6.69
C VAL A 279 -14.91 -16.89 -7.88
N CYS A 280 -14.32 -17.32 -8.99
CA CYS A 280 -15.04 -17.71 -10.19
C CYS A 280 -16.03 -18.86 -9.90
N PRO A 281 -17.33 -18.74 -10.22
CA PRO A 281 -18.29 -19.82 -10.03
C PRO A 281 -18.01 -21.03 -10.92
N ASN A 282 -17.36 -20.83 -12.07
CA ASN A 282 -17.19 -21.87 -13.09
C ASN A 282 -15.90 -22.67 -12.86
N CYS A 283 -14.78 -22.01 -12.56
CA CYS A 283 -13.49 -22.66 -12.41
C CYS A 283 -12.92 -22.65 -10.99
N ARG A 284 -13.56 -21.98 -10.02
CA ARG A 284 -13.07 -21.80 -8.64
C ARG A 284 -11.76 -21.01 -8.48
N GLY A 285 -11.24 -20.44 -9.57
CA GLY A 285 -10.07 -19.58 -9.56
C GLY A 285 -10.38 -18.20 -8.95
N CYS A 286 -9.42 -17.67 -8.21
CA CYS A 286 -9.48 -16.30 -7.68
C CYS A 286 -9.35 -15.29 -8.82
N ILE A 287 -10.28 -14.32 -8.87
CA ILE A 287 -10.31 -13.23 -9.84
C ILE A 287 -10.05 -11.92 -9.09
N MET A 288 -8.95 -11.25 -9.40
CA MET A 288 -8.68 -9.91 -8.89
C MET A 288 -9.40 -8.87 -9.75
N ARG A 289 -9.88 -7.79 -9.12
CA ARG A 289 -10.44 -6.64 -9.86
C ARG A 289 -9.33 -5.81 -10.49
N MET A 290 -8.91 -6.19 -11.70
CA MET A 290 -7.89 -5.46 -12.46
C MET A 290 -8.44 -4.21 -13.16
N SER A 291 -9.75 -4.16 -13.40
CA SER A 291 -10.39 -3.14 -14.21
C SER A 291 -11.43 -2.33 -13.45
N PHE A 292 -11.54 -1.04 -13.81
CA PHE A 292 -12.63 -0.19 -13.33
C PHE A 292 -13.99 -0.76 -13.75
N LEU A 293 -14.04 -1.37 -14.95
CA LEU A 293 -15.25 -1.94 -15.54
C LEU A 293 -15.73 -3.24 -14.87
N GLY A 294 -14.90 -3.88 -14.05
CA GLY A 294 -15.28 -5.08 -13.31
C GLY A 294 -14.19 -6.15 -13.27
N TRP A 295 -14.61 -7.42 -13.31
CA TRP A 295 -13.78 -8.60 -13.09
C TRP A 295 -13.81 -9.51 -14.31
N ASP A 296 -12.64 -10.01 -14.66
CA ASP A 296 -12.40 -10.89 -15.80
C ASP A 296 -11.69 -12.16 -15.33
N CYS A 297 -12.29 -13.32 -15.56
CA CYS A 297 -11.60 -14.57 -15.28
C CYS A 297 -10.50 -14.81 -16.33
N GLU A 298 -9.24 -14.85 -15.88
CA GLU A 298 -8.09 -15.13 -16.75
C GLU A 298 -7.76 -16.62 -16.85
N THR A 299 -8.59 -17.50 -16.25
CA THR A 299 -8.37 -18.95 -16.33
C THR A 299 -8.56 -19.43 -17.76
N PRO A 300 -7.60 -20.18 -18.35
CA PRO A 300 -7.74 -20.71 -19.70
C PRO A 300 -9.04 -21.49 -19.90
N GLY A 301 -9.82 -21.12 -20.92
CA GLY A 301 -11.11 -21.75 -21.23
C GLY A 301 -12.30 -21.26 -20.40
N CYS A 302 -12.10 -20.35 -19.43
CA CYS A 302 -13.17 -19.75 -18.65
C CYS A 302 -13.50 -18.34 -19.15
N ASN A 303 -14.76 -18.08 -19.48
CA ASN A 303 -15.23 -16.77 -19.97
C ASN A 303 -16.09 -16.03 -18.94
N TYR A 304 -15.98 -16.36 -17.64
CA TYR A 304 -16.76 -15.71 -16.60
C TYR A 304 -16.30 -14.26 -16.40
N GLN A 305 -17.26 -13.33 -16.38
CA GLN A 305 -17.02 -11.92 -16.21
C GLN A 305 -18.13 -11.29 -15.36
N VAL A 306 -17.77 -10.26 -14.59
CA VAL A 306 -18.73 -9.40 -13.88
C VAL A 306 -18.47 -7.97 -14.32
N ARG A 307 -19.52 -7.25 -14.71
CA ARG A 307 -19.43 -5.88 -15.20
C ARG A 307 -20.14 -4.91 -14.27
N VAL A 308 -19.55 -3.73 -14.13
CA VAL A 308 -20.15 -2.61 -13.41
C VAL A 308 -21.18 -1.93 -14.32
N PRO A 309 -22.39 -1.61 -13.83
CA PRO A 309 -23.40 -0.85 -14.57
C PRO A 309 -22.99 0.61 -14.73
N LEU A 310 -22.43 0.95 -15.90
CA LEU A 310 -21.95 2.30 -16.21
C LEU A 310 -23.08 3.34 -16.36
N ASP A 311 -24.31 2.87 -16.52
CA ASP A 311 -25.53 3.69 -16.61
C ASP A 311 -26.06 4.17 -15.25
N LYS A 312 -25.50 3.64 -14.15
CA LYS A 312 -25.86 4.01 -12.77
C LYS A 312 -24.69 4.67 -12.02
N PRO A 313 -24.13 5.81 -12.46
CA PRO A 313 -23.03 6.46 -11.75
C PRO A 313 -23.48 6.97 -10.37
N MET A 314 -22.53 7.11 -9.44
CA MET A 314 -22.76 7.82 -8.19
C MET A 314 -23.07 9.29 -8.48
N SER A 315 -24.19 9.78 -7.92
CA SER A 315 -24.61 11.17 -8.07
C SER A 315 -23.68 12.10 -7.29
N ALA A 316 -23.43 13.31 -7.80
CA ALA A 316 -22.68 14.33 -7.09
C ALA A 316 -23.33 14.70 -5.74
N SER A 317 -24.66 14.53 -5.60
CA SER A 317 -25.38 14.73 -4.33
C SER A 317 -25.09 13.66 -3.26
N ALA A 318 -24.54 12.51 -3.65
CA ALA A 318 -24.15 11.43 -2.76
C ALA A 318 -22.70 11.55 -2.27
N ILE A 319 -21.94 12.54 -2.78
CA ILE A 319 -20.56 12.79 -2.38
C ILE A 319 -20.49 13.07 -0.88
N THR A 320 -19.61 12.33 -0.21
CA THR A 320 -19.32 12.49 1.20
C THR A 320 -18.34 13.64 1.36
N ASP A 321 -18.86 14.79 1.77
CA ASP A 321 -18.04 15.84 2.35
C ASP A 321 -17.87 15.60 3.86
N SER A 322 -16.86 16.23 4.44
CA SER A 322 -16.44 16.33 5.85
C SER A 322 -17.54 16.66 6.90
N GLY A 323 -18.82 16.55 6.55
CA GLY A 323 -19.96 16.51 7.46
C GLY A 323 -21.02 17.58 7.19
N PRO A 324 -22.16 17.55 7.91
CA PRO A 324 -23.25 18.51 7.77
C PRO A 324 -22.88 19.96 8.14
N ALA A 325 -21.68 20.18 8.70
CA ALA A 325 -21.19 21.48 9.12
C ALA A 325 -20.74 22.40 7.96
N PHE A 326 -20.53 21.85 6.75
CA PHE A 326 -19.99 22.60 5.62
C PHE A 326 -20.76 22.32 4.32
N PRO A 327 -22.05 22.72 4.24
CA PRO A 327 -22.83 22.52 3.02
C PRO A 327 -22.20 23.28 1.84
N LEU A 328 -22.24 22.66 0.65
CA LEU A 328 -21.85 23.33 -0.58
C LEU A 328 -22.85 24.44 -0.89
N THR A 329 -22.37 25.69 -0.93
CA THR A 329 -23.19 26.87 -1.23
C THR A 329 -22.69 27.57 -2.49
N ASP A 330 -23.45 28.55 -2.98
CA ASP A 330 -23.02 29.44 -4.07
C ASP A 330 -22.06 30.55 -3.57
N GLY A 331 -21.71 30.57 -2.29
CA GLY A 331 -20.73 31.47 -1.69
C GLY A 331 -19.33 30.84 -1.59
N TYR A 332 -18.37 31.57 -1.01
CA TYR A 332 -17.04 31.04 -0.76
C TYR A 332 -17.02 29.99 0.35
N THR A 333 -16.56 28.79 0.02
CA THR A 333 -16.54 27.68 0.96
C THR A 333 -15.36 27.78 1.94
N PRO A 334 -15.56 27.57 3.26
CA PRO A 334 -14.47 27.52 4.24
C PRO A 334 -13.37 26.51 3.90
N SER A 335 -12.12 26.90 4.17
CA SER A 335 -10.98 25.96 4.21
C SER A 335 -11.05 25.13 5.49
N GLN A 336 -10.66 23.86 5.38
CA GLN A 336 -10.48 22.92 6.50
C GLN A 336 -9.04 22.40 6.55
N ASP A 337 -8.13 23.13 5.92
CA ASP A 337 -6.72 22.80 5.91
C ASP A 337 -6.14 23.04 7.31
N VAL A 338 -5.13 22.25 7.67
CA VAL A 338 -4.47 22.34 8.96
C VAL A 338 -2.98 22.49 8.73
N VAL A 339 -2.42 23.57 9.27
CA VAL A 339 -0.98 23.80 9.32
C VAL A 339 -0.48 23.35 10.68
N TYR A 340 0.38 22.33 10.69
CA TYR A 340 0.94 21.76 11.93
C TYR A 340 2.30 22.37 12.29
N SER A 341 3.01 22.92 11.31
CA SER A 341 4.35 23.48 11.48
C SER A 341 4.30 25.00 11.47
N ASP A 342 4.98 25.64 12.42
CA ASP A 342 5.18 27.10 12.49
C ASP A 342 6.08 27.62 11.35
N THR A 343 6.80 26.73 10.67
CA THR A 343 7.68 27.06 9.54
C THR A 343 6.94 27.26 8.22
N ILE A 344 5.66 26.88 8.12
CA ILE A 344 4.84 27.06 6.93
C ILE A 344 4.17 28.42 7.01
N ARG A 345 4.50 29.32 6.08
CA ARG A 345 3.86 30.64 6.00
C ARG A 345 2.56 30.51 5.23
N VAL A 346 1.45 30.89 5.87
CA VAL A 346 0.13 30.95 5.25
C VAL A 346 -0.09 32.39 4.81
N CYS A 347 -0.43 32.58 3.55
CA CYS A 347 -0.89 33.88 3.12
C CYS A 347 -2.41 34.01 3.30
N LYS A 348 -2.89 35.22 3.64
CA LYS A 348 -4.32 35.48 3.87
C LYS A 348 -5.16 34.98 2.70
N GLN A 349 -6.33 34.44 3.03
CA GLN A 349 -7.18 33.78 2.05
C GLN A 349 -7.73 34.78 1.03
N ILE A 350 -7.52 34.46 -0.25
CA ILE A 350 -7.93 35.30 -1.37
C ILE A 350 -9.21 34.72 -1.96
N CYS A 351 -10.18 35.58 -2.21
CA CYS A 351 -11.43 35.23 -2.86
C CYS A 351 -11.39 35.81 -4.27
N ASP A 352 -11.15 34.96 -5.27
CA ASP A 352 -11.06 35.39 -6.66
C ASP A 352 -11.37 34.27 -7.65
N ASP A 353 -11.73 34.62 -8.89
CA ASP A 353 -11.98 33.65 -9.95
C ASP A 353 -13.02 32.60 -9.57
N ASN A 354 -13.97 32.97 -8.70
CA ASN A 354 -14.95 32.09 -8.06
C ASN A 354 -14.40 31.08 -7.05
N PHE A 355 -13.09 31.04 -6.80
CA PHE A 355 -12.46 30.20 -5.79
C PHE A 355 -12.13 30.97 -4.51
N ARG A 356 -12.18 30.27 -3.38
CA ARG A 356 -11.40 30.68 -2.20
C ARG A 356 -10.04 30.02 -2.29
N MET A 357 -8.97 30.77 -2.11
CA MET A 357 -7.61 30.28 -2.26
C MET A 357 -6.84 30.39 -0.95
N ALA A 358 -6.06 29.36 -0.65
CA ALA A 358 -5.07 29.39 0.43
C ALA A 358 -3.69 29.02 -0.15
N ARG A 359 -2.70 29.88 0.07
CA ARG A 359 -1.30 29.65 -0.34
C ARG A 359 -0.48 29.29 0.89
N TYR A 360 0.24 28.18 0.78
CA TYR A 360 1.15 27.66 1.78
C TYR A 360 2.57 27.73 1.24
N ASN A 361 3.39 28.66 1.74
CA ASN A 361 4.80 28.75 1.38
C ASN A 361 5.61 27.79 2.24
N LEU A 362 6.32 26.88 1.59
CA LEU A 362 7.22 25.95 2.25
C LEU A 362 8.59 26.64 2.41
N PRO A 363 9.32 26.41 3.51
CA PRO A 363 10.57 27.11 3.81
C PRO A 363 11.76 26.54 3.00
N ILE A 364 11.64 26.52 1.67
CA ILE A 364 12.62 25.95 0.74
C ILE A 364 13.46 27.11 0.15
N PRO A 365 14.80 26.99 0.10
CA PRO A 365 15.66 27.97 -0.58
C PRO A 365 15.38 28.02 -2.09
N GLY A 366 15.35 29.21 -2.70
CA GLY A 366 15.11 29.40 -4.14
C GLY A 366 13.75 30.07 -4.45
N PRO A 367 13.38 30.21 -5.74
CA PRO A 367 12.16 30.91 -6.13
C PRO A 367 10.94 30.28 -5.46
N ASP A 368 10.04 31.14 -4.97
CA ASP A 368 8.84 30.83 -4.19
C ASP A 368 8.25 29.43 -4.43
N CYS A 369 8.61 28.47 -3.59
CA CYS A 369 8.04 27.11 -3.60
C CYS A 369 6.81 27.04 -2.70
N TYR A 370 5.63 26.82 -3.27
CA TYR A 370 4.39 26.85 -2.52
C TYR A 370 3.32 25.91 -3.06
N VAL A 371 2.37 25.61 -2.18
CA VAL A 371 1.15 24.88 -2.53
C VAL A 371 -0.02 25.85 -2.45
N VAL A 372 -0.83 25.91 -3.50
CA VAL A 372 -2.10 26.63 -3.50
C VAL A 372 -3.24 25.62 -3.48
N HIS A 373 -4.12 25.76 -2.51
CA HIS A 373 -5.41 25.09 -2.49
C HIS A 373 -6.48 26.05 -2.99
N LYS A 374 -7.07 25.77 -4.15
CA LYS A 374 -8.22 26.48 -4.70
C LYS A 374 -9.50 25.71 -4.36
N ILE A 375 -10.29 26.28 -3.48
CA ILE A 375 -11.50 25.71 -2.92
C ILE A 375 -12.69 26.13 -3.77
N SER A 376 -13.38 25.14 -4.32
CA SER A 376 -14.55 25.28 -5.18
C SER A 376 -15.83 25.54 -4.39
N ASN A 377 -16.88 25.89 -5.14
CA ASN A 377 -18.22 26.14 -4.61
C ASN A 377 -19.29 25.53 -5.55
N ALA A 378 -20.57 25.66 -5.20
CA ALA A 378 -21.67 25.12 -5.99
C ALA A 378 -21.75 25.71 -7.40
N THR A 379 -21.38 26.98 -7.59
CA THR A 379 -21.41 27.63 -8.90
C THR A 379 -20.38 27.01 -9.85
N ILE A 380 -19.17 26.76 -9.37
CA ILE A 380 -18.13 26.06 -10.13
C ILE A 380 -18.57 24.62 -10.43
N ASN A 381 -19.01 23.89 -9.39
CA ASN A 381 -19.30 22.46 -9.51
C ASN A 381 -20.46 22.14 -10.45
N LYS A 382 -21.50 22.98 -10.45
CA LYS A 382 -22.72 22.81 -11.26
C LYS A 382 -22.65 23.48 -12.62
N ALA A 383 -21.61 24.24 -12.93
CA ALA A 383 -21.46 24.87 -14.23
C ALA A 383 -21.48 23.81 -15.35
N PRO A 384 -22.01 24.11 -16.55
CA PRO A 384 -21.92 23.19 -17.69
C PRO A 384 -20.47 22.77 -17.98
N GLY A 385 -20.23 21.47 -18.08
CA GLY A 385 -18.88 20.93 -18.23
C GLY A 385 -17.99 21.13 -16.99
N GLY A 386 -18.59 21.44 -15.84
CA GLY A 386 -17.94 21.59 -14.54
C GLY A 386 -17.69 20.25 -13.83
N PRO A 387 -17.14 20.30 -12.60
CA PRO A 387 -16.82 19.13 -11.80
C PRO A 387 -17.91 18.05 -11.71
N ASN A 388 -19.20 18.42 -11.58
CA ASN A 388 -20.29 17.44 -11.53
C ASN A 388 -20.38 16.61 -12.83
N ASP A 389 -20.31 17.28 -13.98
CA ASP A 389 -20.38 16.64 -15.30
C ASP A 389 -19.15 15.77 -15.55
N MET A 390 -17.97 16.27 -15.17
CA MET A 390 -16.71 15.53 -15.27
C MET A 390 -16.73 14.25 -14.42
N PHE A 391 -17.16 14.35 -13.17
CA PHE A 391 -17.27 13.21 -12.26
C PHE A 391 -18.22 12.14 -12.79
N LYS A 392 -19.36 12.56 -13.37
CA LYS A 392 -20.29 11.64 -14.03
C LYS A 392 -19.64 10.96 -15.25
N GLN A 393 -18.99 11.73 -16.11
CA GLN A 393 -18.40 11.20 -17.35
C GLN A 393 -17.29 10.19 -17.08
N LEU A 394 -16.44 10.42 -16.06
CA LEU A 394 -15.37 9.50 -15.67
C LEU A 394 -15.89 8.15 -15.15
N GLN A 395 -17.08 8.13 -14.55
CA GLN A 395 -17.72 6.88 -14.10
C GLN A 395 -18.40 6.13 -15.25
N CYS A 396 -18.93 6.86 -16.24
CA CYS A 396 -19.70 6.26 -17.35
C CYS A 396 -18.84 5.85 -18.56
N THR A 397 -17.57 6.25 -18.62
CA THR A 397 -16.72 6.08 -19.81
C THR A 397 -15.51 5.21 -19.50
N ASP A 398 -15.24 4.18 -20.32
CA ASP A 398 -13.97 3.45 -20.22
C ASP A 398 -12.82 4.31 -20.75
N ILE A 399 -12.08 4.89 -19.82
CA ILE A 399 -10.85 5.63 -20.08
C ILE A 399 -9.59 4.77 -19.88
N GLY A 400 -9.74 3.46 -19.64
CA GLY A 400 -8.60 2.55 -19.45
C GLY A 400 -8.04 2.50 -18.03
N LEU A 401 -8.82 2.89 -17.02
CA LEU A 401 -8.44 2.75 -15.61
C LEU A 401 -8.23 1.29 -15.23
N ARG A 402 -6.99 0.91 -14.89
CA ARG A 402 -6.60 -0.46 -14.51
C ARG A 402 -5.63 -0.42 -13.33
N ARG A 403 -5.55 -1.52 -12.58
CA ARG A 403 -4.41 -1.76 -11.67
C ARG A 403 -3.17 -2.09 -12.48
N ARG A 404 -2.00 -1.63 -12.04
CA ARG A 404 -0.73 -1.91 -12.73
C ARG A 404 0.24 -2.64 -11.81
N ARG A 405 1.15 -3.41 -12.41
CA ARG A 405 2.17 -4.15 -11.68
C ARG A 405 3.21 -3.19 -11.10
N ILE A 406 3.67 -3.43 -9.88
CA ILE A 406 4.69 -2.64 -9.19
C ILE A 406 6.01 -3.42 -9.14
N GLY A 407 7.11 -2.78 -9.53
CA GLY A 407 8.48 -3.31 -9.45
C GLY A 407 8.83 -4.31 -10.54
N SER A 408 10.13 -4.57 -10.72
CA SER A 408 10.70 -5.24 -11.91
C SER A 408 10.01 -6.54 -12.33
N GLU A 409 9.96 -6.76 -13.65
CA GLU A 409 9.33 -7.96 -14.23
C GLU A 409 9.95 -9.28 -13.73
N LYS A 410 11.22 -9.22 -13.31
CA LYS A 410 12.02 -10.34 -12.79
C LYS A 410 11.59 -10.81 -11.39
N ARG A 411 10.72 -10.07 -10.66
CA ARG A 411 10.19 -10.54 -9.37
C ARG A 411 9.28 -11.75 -9.57
N LYS A 412 9.54 -12.83 -8.82
CA LYS A 412 8.78 -14.10 -8.91
C LYS A 412 7.29 -13.95 -8.60
N GLU A 413 6.93 -13.07 -7.66
CA GLU A 413 5.53 -12.79 -7.33
C GLU A 413 5.19 -11.34 -7.75
N PRO A 414 4.17 -11.14 -8.61
CA PRO A 414 3.80 -9.81 -9.05
C PRO A 414 3.14 -9.04 -7.89
N LYS A 415 3.54 -7.78 -7.68
CA LYS A 415 2.80 -6.82 -6.83
C LYS A 415 1.94 -5.94 -7.72
N TYR A 416 0.78 -5.49 -7.27
CA TYR A 416 -0.11 -4.59 -8.02
C TYR A 416 -0.48 -3.35 -7.21
N THR A 417 -0.77 -2.24 -7.91
CA THR A 417 -1.37 -1.06 -7.27
C THR A 417 -2.75 -1.40 -6.72
N ARG A 418 -3.10 -0.80 -5.58
CA ARG A 418 -4.46 -0.90 -5.02
C ARG A 418 -5.44 -0.03 -5.79
N HIS A 419 -5.05 1.23 -6.02
CA HIS A 419 -5.78 2.17 -6.86
C HIS A 419 -5.70 1.77 -8.33
N LEU A 420 -6.68 2.23 -9.11
CA LEU A 420 -6.64 2.11 -10.57
C LEU A 420 -6.13 3.41 -11.14
N PHE A 421 -5.31 3.34 -12.18
CA PHE A 421 -4.86 4.54 -12.87
C PHE A 421 -4.70 4.33 -14.37
N VAL A 422 -4.66 5.46 -15.08
CA VAL A 422 -4.29 5.55 -16.49
C VAL A 422 -3.50 6.83 -16.69
N ASN A 423 -2.50 6.78 -17.55
CA ASN A 423 -1.78 7.96 -18.00
C ASN A 423 -2.31 8.41 -19.37
N VAL A 424 -2.57 9.71 -19.52
CA VAL A 424 -3.06 10.34 -20.74
C VAL A 424 -2.11 11.48 -21.15
N GLY A 425 -1.79 11.56 -22.44
CA GLY A 425 -0.92 12.57 -23.01
C GLY A 425 0.47 12.03 -23.31
N TYR A 426 1.48 12.78 -22.90
CA TYR A 426 2.87 12.50 -23.20
C TYR A 426 3.37 11.23 -22.53
N ASP A 427 4.15 10.44 -23.28
CA ASP A 427 4.70 9.18 -22.77
C ASP A 427 5.69 9.47 -21.63
N TYR A 428 5.41 8.86 -20.47
CA TYR A 428 6.16 9.05 -19.23
C TYR A 428 6.39 7.71 -18.53
N ASN A 429 7.55 7.57 -17.91
CA ASN A 429 8.01 6.33 -17.26
C ASN A 429 7.56 6.29 -15.79
N PHE A 430 6.28 5.98 -15.53
CA PHE A 430 5.83 5.78 -14.15
C PHE A 430 6.27 4.42 -13.62
N VAL A 431 6.65 4.36 -12.33
CA VAL A 431 7.22 3.27 -11.49
C VAL A 431 6.62 1.85 -11.64
N ALA A 432 5.52 1.69 -12.37
CA ALA A 432 4.93 0.41 -12.71
C ALA A 432 5.62 -0.22 -13.94
N SER A 433 6.52 -1.18 -13.73
CA SER A 433 7.15 -1.91 -14.84
C SER A 433 6.09 -2.51 -15.76
N GLY A 434 6.13 -2.16 -17.04
CA GLY A 434 5.15 -2.60 -18.03
C GLY A 434 3.95 -1.68 -18.22
N SER A 435 4.06 -0.39 -17.85
CA SER A 435 3.04 0.60 -18.21
C SER A 435 2.81 0.58 -19.73
N GLU A 436 1.60 0.19 -20.13
CA GLU A 436 1.12 0.43 -21.49
C GLU A 436 1.36 1.90 -21.85
N LYS A 437 1.68 2.16 -23.13
CA LYS A 437 1.92 3.52 -23.63
C LYS A 437 0.77 4.44 -23.22
N SER A 438 1.11 5.68 -22.88
CA SER A 438 0.13 6.69 -22.47
C SER A 438 -0.89 6.87 -23.58
N VAL A 439 -2.16 7.06 -23.21
CA VAL A 439 -3.21 7.28 -24.20
C VAL A 439 -3.09 8.74 -24.67
N PRO A 440 -2.90 9.02 -25.98
CA PRO A 440 -2.83 10.41 -26.44
C PRO A 440 -4.11 11.19 -26.09
N PHE A 441 -4.02 12.49 -25.81
CA PHE A 441 -5.19 13.31 -25.46
C PHE A 441 -6.24 13.29 -26.57
N ALA A 442 -5.83 13.27 -27.84
CA ALA A 442 -6.76 13.15 -28.96
C ALA A 442 -7.57 11.83 -28.98
N LYS A 443 -7.11 10.79 -28.28
CA LYS A 443 -7.73 9.45 -28.27
C LYS A 443 -8.50 9.14 -26.98
N VAL A 444 -8.37 9.95 -25.94
CA VAL A 444 -9.12 9.72 -24.69
C VAL A 444 -10.62 9.96 -24.93
N LYS A 445 -11.44 8.97 -24.55
CA LYS A 445 -12.89 9.01 -24.83
C LYS A 445 -13.64 10.02 -23.97
N ALA A 446 -13.20 10.24 -22.72
CA ALA A 446 -13.84 11.20 -21.83
C ALA A 446 -13.30 12.60 -22.08
N GLU A 447 -14.19 13.52 -22.44
CA GLU A 447 -13.85 14.93 -22.67
C GLU A 447 -13.33 15.62 -21.41
N ALA A 448 -13.86 15.22 -20.24
CA ALA A 448 -13.48 15.67 -18.92
C ALA A 448 -11.96 15.67 -18.69
N VAL A 449 -11.23 14.70 -19.25
CA VAL A 449 -9.77 14.64 -19.11
C VAL A 449 -9.09 15.83 -19.78
N ARG A 450 -9.57 16.18 -20.99
CA ARG A 450 -9.08 17.35 -21.73
C ARG A 450 -9.54 18.64 -21.06
N ASP A 451 -10.77 18.71 -20.58
CA ASP A 451 -11.30 19.88 -19.87
C ASP A 451 -10.55 20.17 -18.57
N VAL A 452 -10.18 19.12 -17.83
CA VAL A 452 -9.36 19.25 -16.62
C VAL A 452 -7.98 19.81 -16.97
N ARG A 453 -7.32 19.26 -17.99
CA ARG A 453 -6.02 19.79 -18.46
C ARG A 453 -6.10 21.29 -18.73
N THR A 454 -7.12 21.73 -19.47
CA THR A 454 -7.32 23.15 -19.82
C THR A 454 -7.59 24.02 -18.60
N ARG A 455 -8.41 23.54 -17.66
CA ARG A 455 -8.68 24.26 -16.40
C ARG A 455 -7.42 24.41 -15.56
N LEU A 456 -6.64 23.35 -15.41
CA LEU A 456 -5.41 23.38 -14.61
C LEU A 456 -4.32 24.22 -15.27
N ASN A 457 -4.21 24.22 -16.60
CA ASN A 457 -3.35 25.14 -17.34
C ASN A 457 -3.75 26.60 -17.06
N TRP A 458 -5.04 26.93 -17.18
CA TRP A 458 -5.55 28.27 -16.87
C TRP A 458 -5.28 28.67 -15.42
N SER A 459 -5.61 27.80 -14.46
CA SER A 459 -5.38 28.02 -13.03
C SER A 459 -3.91 28.26 -12.71
N THR A 460 -3.01 27.49 -13.32
CA THR A 460 -1.57 27.60 -13.08
C THR A 460 -1.01 28.90 -13.68
N ALA A 461 -1.35 29.22 -14.93
CA ALA A 461 -0.94 30.45 -15.57
C ALA A 461 -1.44 31.70 -14.81
N GLN A 462 -2.68 31.66 -14.30
CA GLN A 462 -3.22 32.71 -13.44
C GLN A 462 -2.36 32.90 -12.17
N LEU A 463 -2.06 31.81 -11.44
CA LEU A 463 -1.25 31.87 -10.23
C LEU A 463 0.16 32.42 -10.49
N ILE A 464 0.79 32.01 -11.60
CA ILE A 464 2.11 32.53 -12.01
C ILE A 464 2.03 34.02 -12.35
N ALA A 465 1.02 34.45 -13.14
CA ALA A 465 0.84 35.85 -13.50
C ALA A 465 0.76 36.75 -12.26
N ARG A 466 0.02 36.28 -11.24
CA ARG A 466 -0.14 36.99 -9.97
C ARG A 466 1.13 36.99 -9.14
N ALA A 467 1.81 35.86 -9.03
CA ALA A 467 3.08 35.78 -8.30
C ALA A 467 4.15 36.69 -8.91
N LEU A 468 4.15 36.85 -10.23
CA LEU A 468 5.09 37.72 -10.95
C LEU A 468 4.60 39.18 -11.10
N GLY A 469 3.36 39.50 -10.71
CA GLY A 469 2.78 40.82 -10.94
C GLY A 469 2.64 41.20 -12.43
N ARG A 470 2.49 40.21 -13.32
CA ARG A 470 2.42 40.40 -14.78
C ARG A 470 0.99 40.23 -15.30
N PRO A 471 0.63 40.87 -16.44
CA PRO A 471 -0.64 40.62 -17.10
C PRO A 471 -0.83 39.13 -17.44
N PHE A 472 -2.04 38.61 -17.21
CA PHE A 472 -2.35 37.20 -17.43
C PHE A 472 -2.06 36.77 -18.88
N GLU A 473 -2.44 37.58 -19.86
CA GLU A 473 -2.27 37.30 -21.29
C GLU A 473 -0.80 37.13 -21.67
N GLU A 474 0.09 37.90 -21.05
CA GLU A 474 1.54 37.81 -21.28
C GLU A 474 2.10 36.49 -20.72
N VAL A 475 1.74 36.16 -19.47
CA VAL A 475 2.17 34.91 -18.83
C VAL A 475 1.55 33.71 -19.52
N ARG A 476 0.30 33.79 -19.95
CA ARG A 476 -0.39 32.72 -20.67
C ARG A 476 0.34 32.36 -21.96
N GLU A 477 0.76 33.36 -22.74
CA GLU A 477 1.49 33.12 -23.98
C GLU A 477 2.88 32.49 -23.73
N TRP A 478 3.58 32.94 -22.69
CA TRP A 478 4.83 32.30 -22.24
C TRP A 478 4.59 30.85 -21.77
N TYR A 479 3.54 30.65 -20.97
CA TYR A 479 3.18 29.36 -20.37
C TYR A 479 2.77 28.32 -21.42
N LYS A 480 2.37 28.73 -22.64
CA LYS A 480 2.08 27.80 -23.75
C LYS A 480 3.19 26.78 -24.02
N ARG A 481 4.45 27.15 -23.75
CA ARG A 481 5.63 26.29 -23.96
C ARG A 481 5.83 25.25 -22.84
N GLN A 482 5.18 25.48 -21.70
CA GLN A 482 5.27 24.69 -20.47
C GLN A 482 3.90 24.21 -19.99
N GLU A 483 2.90 24.22 -20.88
CA GLU A 483 1.57 23.68 -20.59
C GLU A 483 1.68 22.23 -20.19
N PHE A 484 0.83 21.80 -19.26
CA PHE A 484 0.74 20.40 -18.93
C PHE A 484 0.53 19.58 -20.19
N ASN A 485 1.38 18.57 -20.39
CA ASN A 485 1.33 17.67 -21.54
C ASN A 485 1.08 16.22 -21.12
N GLU A 486 0.92 15.97 -19.82
CA GLU A 486 0.59 14.69 -19.23
C GLU A 486 -0.52 14.88 -18.19
N CYS A 487 -1.37 13.86 -18.05
CA CYS A 487 -2.42 13.80 -17.04
C CYS A 487 -2.52 12.37 -16.49
N LEU A 488 -2.05 12.21 -15.25
CA LEU A 488 -2.21 10.99 -14.46
C LEU A 488 -3.58 10.99 -13.79
N ILE A 489 -4.40 10.01 -14.15
CA ILE A 489 -5.74 9.85 -13.59
C ILE A 489 -5.73 8.68 -12.63
N LEU A 490 -5.99 8.94 -11.35
CA LEU A 490 -6.15 7.91 -10.33
C LEU A 490 -7.60 7.82 -9.87
N SER A 491 -8.11 6.60 -9.78
CA SER A 491 -9.38 6.28 -9.13
C SER A 491 -9.11 5.56 -7.81
N TYR A 492 -9.59 6.16 -6.73
CA TYR A 492 -9.59 5.59 -5.39
C TYR A 492 -10.98 5.07 -5.06
N PHE A 493 -11.06 3.82 -4.63
CA PHE A 493 -12.27 3.24 -4.02
C PHE A 493 -12.14 3.21 -2.50
N GLN A 494 -13.25 3.03 -1.78
CA GLN A 494 -13.31 3.05 -0.31
C GLN A 494 -12.07 2.41 0.38
N ASP A 495 -11.49 3.13 1.34
CA ASP A 495 -10.30 2.74 2.12
C ASP A 495 -9.01 2.58 1.30
N GLN A 496 -8.98 3.03 0.04
CA GLN A 496 -7.74 3.14 -0.73
C GLN A 496 -7.04 4.47 -0.46
N ALA A 497 -5.72 4.39 -0.40
CA ALA A 497 -4.82 5.50 -0.19
C ALA A 497 -3.51 5.24 -0.93
N ILE A 498 -2.73 6.29 -1.12
CA ILE A 498 -1.32 6.23 -1.50
C ILE A 498 -0.53 6.83 -0.35
N GLY A 499 0.50 6.09 0.07
CA GLY A 499 1.41 6.52 1.12
C GLY A 499 2.22 7.75 0.72
N PHE A 500 3.16 8.15 1.58
CA PHE A 500 4.03 9.28 1.27
C PHE A 500 4.95 8.97 0.09
N HIS A 501 4.87 9.81 -0.94
CA HIS A 501 5.64 9.77 -2.18
C HIS A 501 5.90 11.20 -2.67
N ASP A 502 6.74 11.35 -3.68
CA ASP A 502 6.89 12.58 -4.44
C ASP A 502 6.57 12.30 -5.92
N ASP A 503 6.16 13.35 -6.61
CA ASP A 503 5.86 13.31 -8.05
C ASP A 503 7.05 13.82 -8.89
N GLY A 504 8.22 14.07 -8.27
CA GLY A 504 9.36 14.78 -8.84
C GLY A 504 10.43 13.89 -9.48
N GLU A 505 10.07 13.22 -10.57
CA GLU A 505 11.00 12.45 -11.38
C GLU A 505 11.91 13.35 -12.27
N PRO A 506 13.08 12.86 -12.71
CA PRO A 506 13.90 13.57 -13.70
C PRO A 506 13.08 13.92 -14.96
N GLY A 507 13.18 15.18 -15.40
CA GLY A 507 12.46 15.67 -16.59
C GLY A 507 11.04 16.12 -16.32
N LEU A 508 10.60 16.19 -15.07
CA LEU A 508 9.36 16.86 -14.71
C LEU A 508 9.57 18.39 -14.63
N GLY A 509 8.63 19.15 -15.18
CA GLY A 509 8.58 20.60 -15.02
C GLY A 509 8.30 21.03 -13.58
N PRO A 510 8.47 22.33 -13.28
CA PRO A 510 8.40 22.86 -11.91
C PRO A 510 6.99 22.89 -11.32
N ASN A 511 5.96 22.59 -12.12
CA ASN A 511 4.56 22.81 -11.75
C ASN A 511 3.79 21.49 -11.85
N ILE A 512 2.99 21.22 -10.81
CA ILE A 512 2.09 20.06 -10.76
C ILE A 512 0.75 20.56 -10.27
N ALA A 513 -0.31 20.25 -11.00
CA ALA A 513 -1.65 20.64 -10.62
C ALA A 513 -2.57 19.44 -10.59
N THR A 514 -3.46 19.36 -9.62
CA THR A 514 -4.44 18.27 -9.52
C THR A 514 -5.82 18.82 -9.22
N ILE A 515 -6.85 18.23 -9.84
CA ILE A 515 -8.24 18.46 -9.47
C ILE A 515 -8.81 17.20 -8.80
N SER A 516 -9.59 17.42 -7.75
CA SER A 516 -10.23 16.38 -6.96
C SER A 516 -11.70 16.24 -7.36
N LEU A 517 -12.13 15.07 -7.83
CA LEU A 517 -13.51 14.82 -8.24
C LEU A 517 -14.12 13.65 -7.44
N GLY A 518 -15.33 13.79 -6.89
CA GLY A 518 -15.96 12.79 -6.04
C GLY A 518 -15.73 13.06 -4.54
N ASP A 519 -15.64 11.98 -3.77
CA ASP A 519 -15.48 12.00 -2.31
C ASP A 519 -14.21 12.73 -1.83
N THR A 520 -14.27 13.27 -0.61
CA THR A 520 -13.24 14.17 -0.08
C THR A 520 -11.90 13.48 0.12
N GLY A 521 -10.87 14.02 -0.51
CA GLY A 521 -9.47 13.62 -0.33
C GLY A 521 -8.81 14.33 0.86
N ILE A 522 -7.87 13.66 1.49
CA ILE A 522 -6.99 14.20 2.52
C ILE A 522 -5.57 14.08 2.00
N MET A 523 -4.96 15.23 1.67
CA MET A 523 -3.58 15.31 1.22
C MET A 523 -2.71 15.78 2.39
N LEU A 524 -1.70 15.00 2.75
CA LEU A 524 -0.76 15.33 3.83
C LEU A 524 0.62 15.57 3.24
N PHE A 525 1.31 16.60 3.71
CA PHE A 525 2.70 16.90 3.34
C PHE A 525 3.62 16.67 4.53
N ARG A 526 4.80 16.12 4.27
CA ARG A 526 5.89 16.01 5.24
C ARG A 526 7.22 16.19 4.54
N MET A 527 8.24 16.60 5.29
CA MET A 527 9.59 16.62 4.77
C MET A 527 10.08 15.17 4.53
N LYS A 528 10.82 14.95 3.43
CA LYS A 528 11.42 13.65 3.10
C LYS A 528 12.26 13.11 4.26
N LYS A 529 12.27 11.79 4.45
CA LYS A 529 12.93 11.11 5.60
C LYS A 529 14.40 11.52 5.77
N THR A 530 15.13 11.56 4.66
CA THR A 530 16.55 11.96 4.61
C THR A 530 16.73 13.45 4.92
N ARG A 531 15.92 14.32 4.29
CA ARG A 531 15.95 15.78 4.47
C ARG A 531 15.67 16.18 5.92
N TYR A 532 14.64 15.56 6.52
CA TYR A 532 14.27 15.78 7.92
C TYR A 532 15.36 15.28 8.88
N SER A 533 15.83 14.05 8.70
CA SER A 533 16.83 13.45 9.60
C SER A 533 18.23 14.04 9.43
N GLY A 534 18.54 14.58 8.24
CA GLY A 534 19.87 15.01 7.83
C GLY A 534 20.85 13.87 7.54
N VAL A 535 20.33 12.64 7.49
CA VAL A 535 21.12 11.42 7.34
C VAL A 535 20.30 10.35 6.62
N SER A 536 20.96 9.53 5.81
CA SER A 536 20.35 8.35 5.19
C SER A 536 20.24 7.17 6.17
N LYS A 537 19.50 6.13 5.78
CA LYS A 537 19.42 4.87 6.55
C LYS A 537 20.80 4.22 6.75
N ALA A 538 21.74 4.46 5.82
CA ALA A 538 23.12 4.00 5.89
C ALA A 538 24.04 4.90 6.76
N GLY A 539 23.50 5.95 7.39
CA GLY A 539 24.28 6.85 8.24
C GLY A 539 25.04 7.94 7.47
N ILE A 540 24.76 8.14 6.18
CA ILE A 540 25.45 9.12 5.32
C ILE A 540 24.79 10.49 5.49
N TYR A 541 25.57 11.54 5.76
CA TYR A 541 25.09 12.93 5.85
C TYR A 541 24.37 13.35 4.57
N ASP A 542 23.25 14.06 4.73
CA ASP A 542 22.51 14.65 3.63
C ASP A 542 23.20 15.92 3.11
N TRP A 543 24.12 15.73 2.17
CA TRP A 543 25.01 16.77 1.65
C TRP A 543 24.46 17.49 0.41
N GLU A 544 23.59 16.84 -0.35
CA GLU A 544 23.12 17.31 -1.67
C GLU A 544 22.15 18.49 -1.53
N TYR A 545 21.37 18.53 -0.45
CA TYR A 545 20.35 19.55 -0.23
C TYR A 545 20.60 20.28 1.09
N PRO A 546 20.68 21.62 1.06
CA PRO A 546 20.80 22.43 2.27
C PRO A 546 19.71 22.13 3.29
N PRO A 547 20.04 22.13 4.60
CA PRO A 547 19.03 21.95 5.65
C PRO A 547 18.04 23.11 5.64
N ILE A 548 16.76 22.81 5.85
CA ILE A 548 15.68 23.80 5.87
C ILE A 548 14.99 23.89 7.24
N PRO A 549 14.34 25.03 7.57
CA PRO A 549 13.59 25.18 8.82
C PRO A 549 12.62 24.02 9.08
N GLY A 550 12.60 23.54 10.32
CA GLY A 550 11.76 22.41 10.76
C GLY A 550 12.42 21.03 10.66
N CYS A 551 13.60 20.91 10.03
CA CYS A 551 14.36 19.66 10.05
C CYS A 551 15.07 19.41 11.39
N PHE A 552 15.42 18.15 11.68
CA PHE A 552 16.15 17.78 12.89
C PHE A 552 17.52 18.46 12.90
N LYS A 553 17.83 19.18 14.00
CA LYS A 553 19.08 19.96 14.19
C LYS A 553 19.35 20.97 13.07
N TYR A 554 18.31 21.67 12.62
CA TYR A 554 18.39 22.65 11.53
C TYR A 554 19.55 23.66 11.70
N LYS A 555 19.63 24.35 12.84
CA LYS A 555 20.63 25.41 13.06
C LYS A 555 22.06 24.88 13.02
N GLU A 556 22.32 23.74 13.67
CA GLU A 556 23.64 23.11 13.72
C GLU A 556 24.06 22.58 12.35
N ARG A 557 23.11 22.00 11.61
CA ARG A 557 23.37 21.53 10.23
C ARG A 557 23.66 22.71 9.32
N LEU A 558 22.85 23.77 9.36
CA LEU A 558 23.00 24.94 8.50
C LEU A 558 24.36 25.61 8.70
N ALA A 559 24.78 25.77 9.96
CA ALA A 559 26.06 26.40 10.30
C ALA A 559 27.29 25.64 9.75
N GLN A 560 27.15 24.34 9.46
CA GLN A 560 28.27 23.50 9.00
C GLN A 560 28.10 22.97 7.57
N HIS A 561 26.92 23.06 6.97
CA HIS A 561 26.59 22.42 5.69
C HIS A 561 27.58 22.79 4.60
N ASP A 562 27.75 24.08 4.30
CA ASP A 562 28.68 24.56 3.27
C ASP A 562 30.12 24.14 3.54
N THR A 563 30.55 24.16 4.81
CA THR A 563 31.91 23.76 5.20
C THR A 563 32.10 22.26 5.00
N ILE A 564 31.09 21.46 5.35
CA ILE A 564 31.09 20.01 5.18
C ILE A 564 31.14 19.66 3.69
N VAL A 565 30.31 20.30 2.86
CA VAL A 565 30.23 20.07 1.41
C VAL A 565 31.54 20.47 0.71
N ARG A 566 32.07 21.67 0.99
CA ARG A 566 33.32 22.15 0.35
C ARG A 566 34.55 21.32 0.72
N ASN A 567 34.60 20.77 1.93
CA ASN A 567 35.73 19.96 2.40
C ASN A 567 35.63 18.48 2.02
N ALA A 568 34.66 18.08 1.19
CA ALA A 568 34.51 16.71 0.76
C ALA A 568 35.76 16.22 0.00
N PRO A 569 36.42 15.14 0.46
CA PRO A 569 37.53 14.58 -0.28
C PRO A 569 37.05 13.97 -1.60
N THR A 570 37.91 13.92 -2.62
CA THR A 570 37.58 13.27 -3.90
C THR A 570 37.46 11.74 -3.76
N LYS A 571 38.23 11.14 -2.84
CA LYS A 571 38.19 9.71 -2.49
C LYS A 571 37.55 9.49 -1.11
N ASN A 572 36.92 8.34 -0.90
CA ASN A 572 36.29 7.95 0.38
C ASN A 572 35.20 8.91 0.91
N LYS A 573 34.47 9.59 0.02
CA LYS A 573 33.38 10.52 0.35
C LYS A 573 32.38 9.95 1.37
N GLN A 574 32.00 8.68 1.22
CA GLN A 574 31.01 8.04 2.10
C GLN A 574 31.45 7.97 3.57
N GLU A 575 32.73 7.68 3.85
CA GLU A 575 33.26 7.64 5.22
C GLU A 575 33.28 9.05 5.82
N TYR A 576 33.73 10.02 5.03
CA TYR A 576 33.70 11.44 5.42
C TYR A 576 32.27 11.91 5.78
N TRP A 577 31.26 11.55 4.98
CA TRP A 577 29.87 11.88 5.27
C TRP A 577 29.32 11.18 6.52
N LYS A 578 29.70 9.93 6.77
CA LYS A 578 29.34 9.23 8.02
C LYS A 578 29.97 9.91 9.24
N GLU A 579 31.23 10.34 9.13
CA GLU A 579 31.89 11.08 10.20
C GLU A 579 31.27 12.47 10.42
N ALA A 580 30.93 13.20 9.35
CA ALA A 580 30.25 14.49 9.44
C ALA A 580 28.89 14.35 10.15
N ALA A 581 28.09 13.35 9.77
CA ALA A 581 26.83 13.03 10.45
C ALA A 581 27.05 12.71 11.94
N LYS A 582 28.09 11.94 12.27
CA LYS A 582 28.45 11.61 13.66
C LYS A 582 28.87 12.85 14.46
N LYS A 583 29.69 13.74 13.89
CA LYS A 583 30.14 15.00 14.52
C LYS A 583 28.96 15.94 14.80
N LEU A 584 27.99 16.00 13.89
CA LEU A 584 26.73 16.73 14.09
C LEU A 584 25.74 16.01 15.04
N GLY A 585 26.05 14.78 15.45
CA GLY A 585 25.21 13.96 16.31
C GLY A 585 23.88 13.57 15.64
N LEU A 586 23.90 13.27 14.34
CA LEU A 586 22.78 12.75 13.56
C LEU A 586 22.73 11.22 13.68
N ASN A 587 22.50 10.74 14.90
CA ASN A 587 22.51 9.33 15.26
C ASN A 587 21.17 8.60 15.04
N LYS A 588 20.14 9.32 14.59
CA LYS A 588 18.79 8.80 14.43
C LYS A 588 18.30 9.05 13.01
N TYR A 589 17.91 7.97 12.34
CA TYR A 589 17.11 8.01 11.12
C TYR A 589 15.63 7.94 11.52
N PHE A 590 14.84 8.95 11.14
CA PHE A 590 13.41 8.99 11.43
C PHE A 590 12.62 8.35 10.29
N GLU A 591 12.06 7.17 10.53
CA GLU A 591 11.24 6.47 9.52
C GLU A 591 9.90 7.18 9.25
N THR A 592 9.40 7.97 10.21
CA THR A 592 8.15 8.72 10.15
C THR A 592 8.36 10.19 10.54
N PRO A 593 8.82 11.05 9.62
CA PRO A 593 8.87 12.49 9.84
C PRO A 593 7.47 13.07 10.14
N PRO A 594 7.39 14.19 10.89
CA PRO A 594 6.12 14.82 11.21
C PRO A 594 5.43 15.38 9.96
N VAL A 595 4.11 15.29 9.94
CA VAL A 595 3.26 15.99 8.96
C VAL A 595 3.30 17.49 9.26
N VAL A 596 3.50 18.31 8.23
CA VAL A 596 3.60 19.78 8.36
C VAL A 596 2.34 20.51 7.88
N LEU A 597 1.63 19.92 6.93
CA LEU A 597 0.46 20.52 6.28
C LEU A 597 -0.53 19.41 5.91
N LYS A 598 -1.81 19.65 6.17
CA LYS A 598 -2.93 18.83 5.72
C LYS A 598 -3.88 19.70 4.90
N ILE A 599 -4.17 19.26 3.69
CA ILE A 599 -5.13 19.89 2.77
C ILE A 599 -6.34 18.98 2.60
N MET A 600 -7.53 19.54 2.71
CA MET A 600 -8.81 18.84 2.53
C MET A 600 -9.35 19.09 1.11
N LEU A 601 -9.14 18.15 0.20
CA LEU A 601 -9.47 18.29 -1.22
C LEU A 601 -10.88 17.76 -1.54
N ARG A 602 -11.87 18.64 -1.60
CA ARG A 602 -13.26 18.26 -1.87
C ARG A 602 -13.55 18.17 -3.36
N HIS A 603 -14.78 17.81 -3.70
CA HIS A 603 -15.25 17.78 -5.06
C HIS A 603 -15.12 19.15 -5.74
N GLY A 604 -14.32 19.22 -6.80
CA GLY A 604 -14.06 20.43 -7.57
C GLY A 604 -12.85 21.24 -7.10
N ASP A 605 -12.25 20.88 -5.96
CA ASP A 605 -11.08 21.59 -5.43
C ASP A 605 -9.84 21.27 -6.26
N GLU A 606 -8.98 22.27 -6.43
CA GLU A 606 -7.70 22.16 -7.13
C GLU A 606 -6.54 22.36 -6.13
N ALA A 607 -5.49 21.55 -6.26
CA ALA A 607 -4.22 21.80 -5.59
C ALA A 607 -3.13 22.02 -6.64
N VAL A 608 -2.40 23.13 -6.53
CA VAL A 608 -1.31 23.48 -7.43
C VAL A 608 -0.04 23.58 -6.62
N MET A 609 0.93 22.73 -6.92
CA MET A 609 2.28 22.73 -6.36
C MET A 609 3.21 23.44 -7.35
N LEU A 610 3.81 24.54 -6.92
CA LEU A 610 4.67 25.40 -7.73
C LEU A 610 6.09 25.38 -7.16
N GLY A 611 7.07 25.16 -8.04
CA GLY A 611 8.49 25.16 -7.73
C GLY A 611 9.13 23.77 -7.80
N ALA A 612 10.20 23.65 -8.61
CA ALA A 612 10.89 22.37 -8.86
C ALA A 612 11.48 21.72 -7.60
N LEU A 613 11.89 22.52 -6.61
CA LEU A 613 12.49 22.02 -5.38
C LEU A 613 11.48 21.41 -4.40
N LEU A 614 10.18 21.67 -4.57
CA LEU A 614 9.15 21.17 -3.66
C LEU A 614 9.22 19.64 -3.54
N GLN A 615 9.28 18.94 -4.67
CA GLN A 615 9.36 17.48 -4.71
C GLN A 615 10.72 16.93 -4.25
N LYS A 616 11.77 17.75 -4.17
CA LYS A 616 13.09 17.34 -3.65
C LYS A 616 13.17 17.37 -2.12
N TYR A 617 12.34 18.21 -1.48
CA TYR A 617 12.32 18.38 -0.03
C TYR A 617 11.14 17.69 0.66
N TYR A 618 9.97 17.62 0.02
CA TYR A 618 8.74 17.15 0.63
C TYR A 618 8.17 15.94 -0.10
N ASP A 619 7.61 15.03 0.69
CA ASP A 619 6.70 13.98 0.25
C ASP A 619 5.27 14.42 0.54
N HIS A 620 4.32 13.86 -0.20
CA HIS A 620 2.91 13.95 0.10
C HIS A 620 2.24 12.58 0.08
N SER A 621 1.13 12.43 0.80
CA SER A 621 0.30 11.22 0.81
C SER A 621 -1.16 11.61 0.60
N VAL A 622 -1.96 10.71 0.04
CA VAL A 622 -3.38 10.95 -0.20
C VAL A 622 -4.22 9.78 0.29
N SER A 623 -5.18 10.06 1.16
CA SER A 623 -6.31 9.18 1.47
C SER A 623 -7.62 9.85 1.07
N HIS A 624 -8.75 9.17 1.15
CA HIS A 624 -10.06 9.81 0.95
C HIS A 624 -11.12 9.18 1.86
N VAL A 625 -12.21 9.91 2.06
CA VAL A 625 -13.35 9.51 2.88
C VAL A 625 -14.58 9.38 1.99
N GLY A 626 -15.02 8.15 1.74
CA GLY A 626 -16.23 7.88 0.97
C GLY A 626 -16.12 6.62 0.12
N ARG A 627 -16.82 6.61 -1.02
CA ARG A 627 -16.93 5.49 -1.96
C ARG A 627 -15.94 5.61 -3.11
N ILE A 628 -15.87 6.77 -3.76
CA ILE A 628 -15.03 6.96 -4.94
C ILE A 628 -14.51 8.39 -5.05
N ARG A 629 -13.23 8.50 -5.38
CA ARG A 629 -12.58 9.76 -5.74
C ARG A 629 -11.70 9.56 -6.97
N PHE A 630 -11.77 10.51 -7.89
CA PHE A 630 -10.78 10.67 -8.96
C PHE A 630 -9.83 11.82 -8.62
N ALA A 631 -8.54 11.60 -8.79
CA ALA A 631 -7.54 12.65 -8.86
C ALA A 631 -7.01 12.70 -10.29
N LEU A 632 -7.07 13.87 -10.91
CA LEU A 632 -6.50 14.10 -12.23
C LEU A 632 -5.36 15.07 -12.05
N THR A 633 -4.13 14.55 -12.07
CA THR A 633 -2.91 15.30 -11.83
C THR A 633 -2.23 15.57 -13.17
N CYS A 634 -2.16 16.83 -13.54
CA CYS A 634 -1.51 17.32 -14.74
C CYS A 634 -0.08 17.77 -14.46
N ARG A 635 0.83 17.39 -15.37
CA ARG A 635 2.26 17.66 -15.27
C ARG A 635 2.84 18.06 -16.62
N TYR A 636 3.92 18.83 -16.59
CA TYR A 636 4.74 19.09 -17.76
C TYR A 636 5.89 18.09 -17.74
N ILE A 637 6.03 17.31 -18.80
CA ILE A 637 7.16 16.43 -19.02
C ILE A 637 8.04 17.07 -20.08
N ASP A 638 9.31 17.29 -19.76
CA ASP A 638 10.28 17.87 -20.67
C ASP A 638 10.50 16.94 -21.89
N PRO A 639 10.17 17.40 -23.12
CA PRO A 639 10.39 16.65 -24.34
C PRO A 639 11.86 16.42 -24.71
N THR A 640 12.76 17.26 -24.19
CA THR A 640 14.21 17.21 -24.51
C THR A 640 14.90 16.04 -23.82
N GLN A 641 14.35 15.56 -22.70
CA GLN A 641 14.92 14.42 -22.00
C GLN A 641 14.60 13.09 -22.68
N PRO A 642 15.61 12.24 -22.94
CA PRO A 642 15.42 10.96 -23.62
C PRO A 642 14.51 10.01 -22.83
N ARG A 643 13.89 9.05 -23.52
CA ARG A 643 13.27 7.89 -22.88
C ARG A 643 14.38 6.96 -22.34
N GLU A 644 14.04 6.14 -21.35
CA GLU A 644 14.92 5.02 -20.93
C GLU A 644 15.32 4.08 -22.08
N ASP A 645 14.51 3.97 -23.14
CA ASP A 645 14.85 3.16 -24.32
C ASP A 645 15.71 3.91 -25.37
N GLY A 646 16.22 5.10 -25.03
CA GLY A 646 17.10 5.92 -25.85
C GLY A 646 16.43 6.57 -27.07
N LYS A 647 15.10 6.44 -27.22
CA LYS A 647 14.38 7.06 -28.34
C LYS A 647 13.92 8.48 -28.01
N PRO A 648 13.92 9.39 -29.00
CA PRO A 648 13.32 10.71 -28.82
C PRO A 648 11.84 10.55 -28.46
N LYS A 649 11.41 11.27 -27.43
CA LYS A 649 9.98 11.39 -27.11
C LYS A 649 9.32 12.19 -28.23
N GLY A 650 8.07 11.88 -28.59
CA GLY A 650 7.35 12.54 -29.69
C GLY A 650 7.13 14.04 -29.43
N ILE A 651 6.41 14.74 -30.31
CA ILE A 651 6.01 16.14 -30.02
C ILE A 651 4.77 16.11 -29.10
N PRO A 652 4.77 16.83 -27.97
CA PRO A 652 3.59 16.96 -27.12
C PRO A 652 2.39 17.52 -27.88
N GLU A 653 1.20 16.97 -27.65
CA GLU A 653 -0.05 17.51 -28.21
C GLU A 653 -0.41 18.84 -27.51
N PRO A 654 -0.57 19.96 -28.23
CA PRO A 654 -0.94 21.24 -27.61
C PRO A 654 -2.35 21.18 -27.01
N ASP A 655 -2.62 22.02 -26.00
CA ASP A 655 -3.98 22.21 -25.53
C ASP A 655 -4.73 23.19 -26.46
N MET A 656 -5.70 22.65 -27.20
CA MET A 656 -6.48 23.42 -28.18
C MET A 656 -7.79 23.96 -27.61
N ARG A 657 -8.13 23.64 -26.36
CA ARG A 657 -9.38 24.08 -25.72
C ARG A 657 -9.19 25.43 -25.05
N LEU A 658 -10.30 26.11 -24.80
CA LEU A 658 -10.35 27.38 -24.09
C LEU A 658 -11.21 27.22 -22.85
N TYR A 659 -10.66 27.61 -21.71
CA TYR A 659 -11.38 27.77 -20.47
C TYR A 659 -11.05 29.13 -19.87
N ASP A 660 -12.09 29.81 -19.39
CA ASP A 660 -11.97 31.09 -18.70
C ASP A 660 -12.91 31.07 -17.50
N GLY A 661 -12.35 30.78 -16.32
CA GLY A 661 -13.11 30.68 -15.08
C GLY A 661 -13.67 32.03 -14.59
N SER A 662 -13.20 33.16 -15.15
CA SER A 662 -13.69 34.49 -14.80
C SER A 662 -15.09 34.79 -15.33
N GLN A 663 -15.57 34.02 -16.32
CA GLN A 663 -16.90 34.20 -16.92
C GLN A 663 -18.03 33.57 -16.10
N LEU A 664 -17.70 32.79 -15.05
CA LEU A 664 -18.69 32.23 -14.16
C LEU A 664 -19.29 33.33 -13.26
N PRO A 665 -20.60 33.26 -12.92
CA PRO A 665 -21.22 34.22 -12.02
C PRO A 665 -20.49 34.30 -10.69
N LEU A 666 -20.19 35.53 -10.22
CA LEU A 666 -19.52 35.75 -8.94
C LEU A 666 -20.28 35.09 -7.78
N PRO A 667 -19.57 34.59 -6.75
CA PRO A 667 -20.20 33.97 -5.59
C PRO A 667 -21.08 34.98 -4.87
N ARG A 668 -22.15 34.52 -4.22
CA ARG A 668 -23.13 35.39 -3.56
C ARG A 668 -23.05 35.30 -2.04
N ASP A 669 -23.28 36.43 -1.37
CA ASP A 669 -23.43 36.46 0.09
C ASP A 669 -24.79 35.88 0.53
N ARG A 670 -25.02 35.80 1.85
CA ARG A 670 -26.28 35.29 2.42
C ARG A 670 -27.52 36.11 2.04
N PHE A 671 -27.34 37.30 1.47
CA PHE A 671 -28.40 38.21 1.03
C PHE A 671 -28.56 38.20 -0.50
N GLY A 672 -27.77 37.38 -1.22
CA GLY A 672 -27.80 37.26 -2.67
C GLY A 672 -26.96 38.29 -3.42
N ASN A 673 -26.18 39.13 -2.74
CA ASN A 673 -25.32 40.12 -3.40
C ASN A 673 -24.03 39.45 -3.91
N PRO A 674 -23.53 39.80 -5.11
CA PRO A 674 -22.21 39.35 -5.56
C PRO A 674 -21.11 39.78 -4.59
N ILE A 675 -20.31 38.82 -4.13
CA ILE A 675 -19.11 39.07 -3.33
C ILE A 675 -18.03 39.49 -4.32
N ARG A 676 -17.57 40.74 -4.22
CA ARG A 676 -16.49 41.25 -5.07
C ARG A 676 -15.18 40.56 -4.71
N SER A 677 -14.37 40.26 -5.72
CA SER A 677 -13.01 39.78 -5.52
C SER A 677 -12.16 40.85 -4.83
N GLY A 678 -11.30 40.41 -3.92
CA GLY A 678 -10.38 41.25 -3.18
C GLY A 678 -9.01 40.59 -3.14
N TRP A 679 -8.00 41.30 -3.63
CA TRP A 679 -6.61 40.86 -3.72
C TRP A 679 -5.75 41.73 -2.82
N GLU A 680 -5.55 41.32 -1.57
CA GLU A 680 -4.54 41.92 -0.70
C GLU A 680 -3.74 40.81 -0.03
N TRP A 681 -2.48 40.67 -0.45
CA TRP A 681 -1.49 39.87 0.24
C TRP A 681 -0.96 40.70 1.42
N GLU A 682 -1.61 40.59 2.58
CA GLU A 682 -0.93 41.02 3.79
C GLU A 682 -0.05 39.85 4.22
N ALA A 683 1.28 40.01 4.08
CA ALA A 683 2.21 39.19 4.84
C ALA A 683 1.86 39.33 6.33
N ASP A 684 1.89 38.25 7.10
CA ASP A 684 1.79 38.38 8.56
C ASP A 684 2.96 39.25 9.03
N GLU A 685 2.69 40.52 9.35
CA GLU A 685 3.68 41.50 9.79
C GLU A 685 4.35 41.11 11.13
N ASP A 686 3.77 40.14 11.84
CA ASP A 686 4.23 39.68 13.15
C ASP A 686 5.40 38.69 13.12
N PHE A 687 5.94 38.30 11.95
CA PHE A 687 7.06 37.35 11.86
C PHE A 687 8.35 37.96 11.30
N ASN A 688 9.03 38.74 12.14
CA ASN A 688 10.37 39.25 11.90
C ASN A 688 11.41 38.11 11.99
N GLY A 689 11.80 37.54 10.84
CA GLY A 689 12.88 36.55 10.87
C GLY A 689 13.17 35.75 9.61
N TYR A 690 13.15 36.33 8.41
CA TYR A 690 13.94 35.81 7.28
C TYR A 690 14.36 37.00 6.40
N GLN A 691 15.66 37.17 6.18
CA GLN A 691 16.18 38.15 5.22
C GLN A 691 15.66 37.78 3.82
N GLU A 692 15.09 38.76 3.12
CA GLU A 692 14.72 38.65 1.71
C GLU A 692 15.93 38.20 0.91
N PHE A 693 15.79 37.05 0.26
CA PHE A 693 16.68 36.66 -0.83
C PHE A 693 16.15 37.39 -2.06
N GLU A 694 16.84 38.42 -2.53
CA GLU A 694 16.55 39.07 -3.81
C GLU A 694 16.69 38.00 -4.90
N GLY A 695 15.60 37.72 -5.62
CA GLY A 695 15.51 36.61 -6.57
C GLY A 695 16.56 36.66 -7.68
N TYR A 696 16.77 35.51 -8.34
CA TYR A 696 17.71 35.38 -9.43
C TYR A 696 17.31 36.22 -10.64
N ASN A 697 18.28 36.89 -11.26
CA ASN A 697 18.05 37.69 -12.45
C ASN A 697 17.97 36.83 -13.73
N GLU A 698 17.53 37.42 -14.86
CA GLU A 698 17.40 36.74 -16.15
C GLU A 698 18.70 36.11 -16.68
N GLU A 699 19.86 36.55 -16.19
CA GLU A 699 21.18 36.04 -16.58
C GLU A 699 21.53 34.76 -15.79
N GLU A 700 21.16 34.70 -14.51
CA GLU A 700 21.31 33.52 -13.64
C GLU A 700 20.34 32.39 -14.04
N LEU A 701 19.12 32.73 -14.46
CA LEU A 701 18.16 31.76 -15.03
C LEU A 701 18.62 31.18 -16.37
N ARG A 702 19.48 31.89 -17.11
CA ARG A 702 20.08 31.40 -18.35
C ARG A 702 21.27 30.48 -18.09
N GLN A 703 22.12 30.81 -17.10
CA GLN A 703 23.26 29.97 -16.71
C GLN A 703 22.82 28.61 -16.16
N MET A 704 21.74 28.57 -15.38
CA MET A 704 21.19 27.30 -14.89
C MET A 704 20.58 26.41 -15.98
N ALA A 705 20.28 26.96 -17.17
CA ALA A 705 19.81 26.19 -18.32
C ALA A 705 20.97 25.68 -19.21
N GLU A 706 22.19 26.20 -19.03
CA GLU A 706 23.39 25.81 -19.77
C GLU A 706 24.27 24.81 -19.01
N ASP A 707 24.14 24.74 -17.67
CA ASP A 707 24.90 23.81 -16.82
C ASP A 707 24.36 22.36 -16.78
N ASP A 708 23.22 22.08 -17.42
CA ASP A 708 22.61 20.74 -17.50
C ASP A 708 23.20 19.84 -18.62
N GLU A 709 24.19 20.33 -19.39
CA GLU A 709 24.79 19.58 -20.51
C GLU A 709 26.06 18.75 -20.18
N ASP A 710 26.59 18.79 -18.95
CA ASP A 710 27.82 18.05 -18.63
C ASP A 710 27.80 17.51 -17.19
N GLU A 711 27.15 16.36 -16.96
CA GLU A 711 27.60 15.41 -15.92
C GLU A 711 27.06 13.99 -16.16
N GLY A 712 28.00 13.06 -16.31
CA GLY A 712 27.80 11.69 -16.77
C GLY A 712 27.31 10.69 -15.74
N GLU A 713 27.01 9.51 -16.29
CA GLU A 713 26.71 8.20 -15.69
C GLU A 713 27.17 7.99 -14.24
N ASP A 714 26.23 7.63 -13.34
CA ASP A 714 26.38 6.49 -12.41
C ASP A 714 25.10 6.18 -11.60
N ASP A 715 24.73 4.89 -11.62
CA ASP A 715 23.77 4.10 -10.83
C ASP A 715 22.88 4.76 -9.74
N ALA A 716 21.57 4.81 -10.01
CA ALA A 716 20.50 5.01 -9.02
C ALA A 716 19.75 3.68 -8.72
N GLY A 717 20.24 2.94 -7.73
CA GLY A 717 19.49 1.85 -7.08
C GLY A 717 18.55 2.39 -6.01
N LEU A 718 17.24 2.44 -6.29
CA LEU A 718 16.22 2.83 -5.32
C LEU A 718 15.51 1.59 -4.74
N ASP A 719 15.80 1.38 -3.46
CA ASP A 719 15.35 0.26 -2.64
C ASP A 719 13.86 0.43 -2.26
N GLY A 720 13.03 -0.52 -2.66
CA GLY A 720 11.61 -0.54 -2.35
C GLY A 720 11.37 -0.93 -0.90
N GLY A 721 11.06 0.06 -0.06
CA GLY A 721 10.64 -0.16 1.33
C GLY A 721 9.25 -0.76 1.44
N ASP A 722 9.16 -1.88 2.15
CA ASP A 722 7.92 -2.57 2.53
C ASP A 722 7.11 -1.73 3.54
N ASP A 723 5.88 -1.37 3.17
CA ASP A 723 4.87 -0.86 4.10
C ASP A 723 3.93 -2.04 4.48
N GLU A 724 4.31 -2.79 5.51
CA GLU A 724 3.40 -3.60 6.33
C GLU A 724 3.06 -2.79 7.58
N ASP A 725 1.98 -2.00 7.54
CA ASP A 725 1.14 -1.68 8.70
C ASP A 725 -0.01 -0.75 8.26
N PHE A 726 -1.18 -1.33 7.96
CA PHE A 726 -2.53 -0.78 8.13
C PHE A 726 -3.60 -1.86 7.89
#